data_AF-A0A1I2ACP3-F1
#
_entry.id   AF-A0A1I2ACP3-F1
#
_cell.length_a   1.000
_cell.length_b   1.000
_cell.length_c   1.000
_cell.angle_alpha   90.00
_cell.angle_beta   90.00
_cell.angle_gamma   90.00
#
_symmetry.space_group_name_H-M   'P 1'
#
loop_
_entity.id
_entity.type
_entity.pdbx_description
1 polymer ?
#
loop_
_entity_poly.entity_id
_entity_poly.type
_entity_poly.pdbx_seq_one_letter_code
_entity_poly.pdbx_strand_id
1 'polypeptide(L)'
;MLFENPDLDSLDDFLAWASLAGIAVGFTGNEALEDLVTSDLTTVTVGEYRALLDAAEANLASADFSQLEAILPSLEQSLRQFVTDETVPDNTDVDTVINQILDLFNELVSRDFSTFTQAFDAIRESLAGLDDSVLLAEAFDIDPGEPAEPGEPAEPVEPFDPFGILDLVLPTLPDDLLVGWAAGDPHLQTLDGVGYDFQAVGEYVLLQTADGGDFQVQARMEQAGPNASLISAVATEVDGNAVQIDGTDENPLSIGGEVVVLEDGEGIDVGNGAIFRTGNEYRIVYPGGDGVVNNGDSQVIVRVSDGRVDVDLRLNDELLGSLEGLLGDGDGNQDNDVALADGTPLARPFAFADVYGQYRDDWRVGEAESLFTYDSGESNAGFYDAAFPAAEVSIDTLDPAVRSAAEEAAEAAGLTPGTAAFENAVLDFALTGDESFLDSAASVPLVQTGTDGNDVLTGGAGDDNLSGGAGDDRVDGGAGDDNLSGGPGDDGVIGGAGGDVMTGGAGNDNMAGGDGNDDVRGGDGDDFMGGGLGSDFMLGQAGDDTIGGGFGNDTINAGIGDDVVAGGAGDDVINGGAGDDVMGASFGDDTVDGGVGNDDLGGGTGRDVIDAGDGDDSVGGGEGDDTIDGGDGDDFLAGGGRNDSIEGGDGADVINGGDGNDTMDGGDGADVFVWNEGDAGATDVILDFEDGIDSIRLTGVENAPGSGLQGRVDALMIEDAVIDGEAGASLTYQGQTILIEGVAASDLTVDDFDFL
;
A
#
# COMPACT_ATOMS: atom_id res chain seq x y z
N MET A 1 -27.53 12.29 3.49
CA MET A 1 -28.42 13.44 3.83
C MET A 1 -28.44 14.54 2.76
N LEU A 2 -27.30 14.88 2.13
CA LEU A 2 -27.22 15.91 1.07
C LEU A 2 -27.92 15.52 -0.24
N PHE A 3 -27.93 14.24 -0.63
CA PHE A 3 -28.61 13.75 -1.84
C PHE A 3 -30.16 13.79 -1.79
N GLU A 4 -30.77 13.76 -0.60
CA GLU A 4 -32.23 13.66 -0.49
C GLU A 4 -32.95 15.01 -0.64
N ASN A 5 -32.24 16.14 -0.45
CA ASN A 5 -32.79 17.48 -0.59
C ASN A 5 -31.66 18.54 -0.61
N PRO A 6 -30.92 18.70 -1.72
CA PRO A 6 -29.81 19.63 -1.78
C PRO A 6 -30.37 21.06 -1.82
N ASP A 7 -30.21 21.81 -0.72
CA ASP A 7 -30.45 23.25 -0.71
C ASP A 7 -29.20 23.89 -1.35
N LEU A 8 -29.19 24.00 -2.68
CA LEU A 8 -28.07 24.57 -3.45
C LEU A 8 -28.26 26.08 -3.59
N ASP A 9 -28.34 26.79 -2.46
CA ASP A 9 -28.49 28.24 -2.44
C ASP A 9 -27.17 28.99 -2.16
N SER A 10 -26.06 28.26 -2.03
CA SER A 10 -24.71 28.79 -1.89
C SER A 10 -23.66 27.97 -2.69
N LEU A 11 -22.49 28.57 -2.97
CA LEU A 11 -21.36 27.87 -3.59
C LEU A 11 -20.79 26.79 -2.66
N ASP A 12 -20.79 27.01 -1.34
CA ASP A 12 -20.31 26.02 -0.36
C ASP A 12 -21.18 24.75 -0.37
N ASP A 13 -22.50 24.91 -0.49
CA ASP A 13 -23.43 23.77 -0.61
C ASP A 13 -23.27 23.03 -1.94
N PHE A 14 -22.80 23.73 -2.97
CA PHE A 14 -22.53 23.20 -4.29
C PHE A 14 -21.18 22.48 -4.36
N LEU A 15 -20.13 23.03 -3.76
CA LEU A 15 -18.80 22.43 -3.59
C LEU A 15 -18.89 21.16 -2.74
N ALA A 16 -19.60 21.21 -1.62
CA ALA A 16 -19.84 20.03 -0.77
C ALA A 16 -20.55 18.90 -1.54
N TRP A 17 -21.41 19.25 -2.49
CA TRP A 17 -22.04 18.27 -3.38
C TRP A 17 -21.07 17.74 -4.45
N ALA A 18 -20.27 18.61 -5.08
CA ALA A 18 -19.31 18.24 -6.12
C ALA A 18 -18.23 17.28 -5.57
N SER A 19 -17.69 17.53 -4.39
CA SER A 19 -16.74 16.62 -3.71
C SER A 19 -17.36 15.24 -3.43
N LEU A 20 -18.64 15.18 -3.07
CA LEU A 20 -19.38 13.92 -2.87
C LEU A 20 -19.64 13.15 -4.18
N ALA A 21 -19.83 13.87 -5.29
CA ALA A 21 -19.87 13.25 -6.62
C ALA A 21 -18.48 12.75 -7.05
N GLY A 22 -17.41 13.44 -6.65
CA GLY A 22 -16.00 13.06 -6.83
C GLY A 22 -15.65 11.67 -6.32
N ILE A 23 -16.20 11.31 -5.16
CA ILE A 23 -16.09 9.95 -4.60
C ILE A 23 -16.62 8.91 -5.58
N ALA A 24 -17.67 9.19 -6.36
CA ALA A 24 -18.20 8.25 -7.35
C ALA A 24 -17.38 8.22 -8.66
N VAL A 25 -16.60 9.26 -8.96
CA VAL A 25 -15.76 9.37 -10.16
C VAL A 25 -14.62 8.36 -10.11
N GLY A 26 -13.91 8.28 -8.98
CA GLY A 26 -12.75 7.39 -8.79
C GLY A 26 -13.06 5.91 -9.03
N PHE A 27 -14.27 5.44 -8.71
CA PHE A 27 -14.67 4.03 -8.93
C PHE A 27 -15.16 3.74 -10.37
N THR A 28 -15.34 4.77 -11.20
CA THR A 28 -15.92 4.64 -12.55
C THR A 28 -14.92 4.82 -13.68
N GLY A 29 -13.75 5.42 -13.41
CA GLY A 29 -12.77 5.80 -14.43
C GLY A 29 -13.39 6.65 -15.55
N ASN A 30 -14.32 7.55 -15.19
CA ASN A 30 -15.19 8.23 -16.15
C ASN A 30 -14.84 9.72 -16.28
N GLU A 31 -14.09 10.04 -17.33
CA GLU A 31 -13.63 11.40 -17.67
C GLU A 31 -14.73 12.46 -17.60
N ALA A 32 -15.96 12.19 -18.05
CA ALA A 32 -17.02 13.22 -18.03
C ALA A 32 -17.62 13.48 -16.64
N LEU A 33 -17.46 12.52 -15.74
CA LEU A 33 -17.83 12.63 -14.34
C LEU A 33 -16.72 13.34 -13.57
N GLU A 34 -15.47 13.12 -13.96
CA GLU A 34 -14.27 13.81 -13.50
C GLU A 34 -14.29 15.28 -13.89
N ASP A 35 -14.46 15.60 -15.18
CA ASP A 35 -14.59 16.97 -15.70
C ASP A 35 -15.69 17.77 -14.97
N LEU A 36 -16.80 17.11 -14.57
CA LEU A 36 -17.89 17.75 -13.83
C LEU A 36 -17.50 18.13 -12.39
N VAL A 37 -16.62 17.36 -11.77
CA VAL A 37 -16.22 17.51 -10.36
C VAL A 37 -14.97 18.36 -10.22
N THR A 38 -14.02 18.25 -11.16
CA THR A 38 -12.78 19.02 -11.18
C THR A 38 -12.93 20.37 -11.88
N SER A 39 -14.08 20.66 -12.51
CA SER A 39 -14.31 21.97 -13.11
C SER A 39 -14.20 23.08 -12.06
N ASP A 40 -13.31 24.03 -12.30
CA ASP A 40 -13.21 25.24 -11.47
C ASP A 40 -14.50 26.07 -11.59
N LEU A 41 -15.23 26.14 -10.47
CA LEU A 41 -16.53 26.81 -10.40
C LEU A 41 -16.43 28.33 -10.46
N THR A 42 -15.22 28.88 -10.32
CA THR A 42 -14.94 30.31 -10.45
C THR A 42 -14.75 30.74 -11.90
N THR A 43 -14.37 29.82 -12.78
CA THR A 43 -14.08 30.07 -14.21
C THR A 43 -15.07 29.39 -15.16
N VAL A 44 -15.82 28.37 -14.73
CA VAL A 44 -16.85 27.71 -15.57
C VAL A 44 -18.11 28.56 -15.72
N THR A 45 -18.66 28.65 -16.94
CA THR A 45 -19.97 29.27 -17.15
C THR A 45 -21.14 28.35 -16.77
N VAL A 46 -22.30 28.92 -16.46
CA VAL A 46 -23.55 28.18 -16.23
C VAL A 46 -23.88 27.24 -17.40
N GLY A 47 -23.55 27.64 -18.63
CA GLY A 47 -23.79 26.86 -19.84
C GLY A 47 -22.86 25.66 -19.98
N GLU A 48 -21.57 25.83 -19.68
CA GLU A 48 -20.56 24.77 -19.69
C GLU A 48 -20.82 23.75 -18.59
N TYR A 49 -21.12 24.22 -17.37
CA TYR A 49 -21.43 23.32 -16.26
C TYR A 49 -22.67 22.46 -16.53
N ARG A 50 -23.68 22.99 -17.22
CA ARG A 50 -24.83 22.21 -17.69
C ARG A 50 -24.45 21.14 -18.71
N ALA A 51 -23.51 21.43 -19.60
CA ALA A 51 -23.05 20.49 -20.60
C ALA A 51 -22.26 19.35 -19.97
N LEU A 52 -21.41 19.65 -18.98
CA LEU A 52 -20.71 18.67 -18.14
C LEU A 52 -21.71 17.78 -17.40
N LEU A 53 -22.75 18.36 -16.80
CA LEU A 53 -23.79 17.64 -16.09
C LEU A 53 -24.56 16.65 -16.99
N ASP A 54 -24.87 17.07 -18.22
CA ASP A 54 -25.53 16.20 -19.21
C ASP A 54 -24.60 15.11 -19.76
N ALA A 55 -23.29 15.38 -19.87
CA ALA A 55 -22.28 14.41 -20.28
C ALA A 55 -22.04 13.34 -19.20
N ALA A 56 -21.90 13.77 -17.94
CA ALA A 56 -21.78 12.89 -16.78
C ALA A 56 -22.96 11.92 -16.65
N GLU A 57 -24.21 12.40 -16.73
CA GLU A 57 -25.39 11.54 -16.64
C GLU A 57 -25.49 10.54 -17.80
N ALA A 58 -25.12 10.95 -19.02
CA ALA A 58 -25.12 10.07 -20.17
C ALA A 58 -24.05 8.96 -20.05
N ASN A 59 -22.88 9.30 -19.51
CA ASN A 59 -21.74 8.39 -19.40
C ASN A 59 -21.84 7.44 -18.21
N LEU A 60 -22.51 7.83 -17.11
CA LEU A 60 -22.79 6.96 -15.97
C LEU A 60 -23.55 5.68 -16.40
N ALA A 61 -24.43 5.78 -17.40
CA ALA A 61 -25.17 4.63 -17.94
C ALA A 61 -24.31 3.63 -18.73
N SER A 62 -23.14 4.07 -19.22
CA SER A 62 -22.18 3.26 -19.99
C SER A 62 -20.95 2.82 -19.21
N ALA A 63 -20.77 3.29 -17.97
CA ALA A 63 -19.63 2.95 -17.12
C ALA A 63 -19.53 1.44 -16.82
N ASP A 64 -18.31 0.99 -16.59
CA ASP A 64 -17.98 -0.35 -16.10
C ASP A 64 -17.86 -0.30 -14.58
N PHE A 65 -18.59 -1.17 -13.90
CA PHE A 65 -18.61 -1.27 -12.44
C PHE A 65 -18.11 -2.63 -11.98
N SER A 66 -17.44 -3.40 -12.84
CA SER A 66 -17.02 -4.77 -12.53
C SER A 66 -16.00 -4.84 -11.38
N GLN A 67 -15.11 -3.85 -11.27
CA GLN A 67 -14.20 -3.73 -10.12
C GLN A 67 -14.96 -3.37 -8.85
N LEU A 68 -15.85 -2.38 -8.91
CA LEU A 68 -16.71 -2.02 -7.78
C LEU A 68 -17.60 -3.20 -7.34
N GLU A 69 -18.14 -3.98 -8.27
CA GLU A 69 -18.93 -5.20 -8.01
C GLU A 69 -18.10 -6.28 -7.29
N ALA A 70 -16.79 -6.35 -7.55
CA ALA A 70 -15.88 -7.28 -6.90
C ALA A 70 -15.54 -6.87 -5.46
N ILE A 71 -15.39 -5.57 -5.19
CA ILE A 71 -15.00 -5.05 -3.85
C ILE A 71 -16.20 -4.69 -2.96
N LEU A 72 -17.40 -4.51 -3.52
CA LEU A 72 -18.60 -4.13 -2.76
C LEU A 72 -18.89 -5.03 -1.54
N PRO A 73 -18.64 -6.35 -1.57
CA PRO A 73 -18.82 -7.21 -0.40
C PRO A 73 -17.88 -6.90 0.77
N SER A 74 -16.68 -6.37 0.52
CA SER A 74 -15.67 -6.03 1.55
C SER A 74 -15.61 -4.53 1.88
N LEU A 75 -16.20 -3.67 1.04
CA LEU A 75 -16.14 -2.22 1.19
C LEU A 75 -16.74 -1.69 2.50
N GLU A 76 -17.74 -2.36 3.07
CA GLU A 76 -18.30 -1.98 4.38
C GLU A 76 -17.23 -2.04 5.48
N GLN A 77 -16.35 -3.04 5.43
CA GLN A 77 -15.28 -3.27 6.40
C GLN A 77 -14.21 -2.19 6.29
N SER A 78 -13.77 -1.89 5.07
CA SER A 78 -12.84 -0.79 4.81
C SER A 78 -13.40 0.54 5.31
N LEU A 79 -14.66 0.87 4.98
CA LEU A 79 -15.27 2.12 5.45
C LEU A 79 -15.34 2.24 6.98
N ARG A 80 -15.42 1.12 7.71
CA ARG A 80 -15.43 1.11 9.18
C ARG A 80 -14.07 1.42 9.79
N GLN A 81 -12.96 1.24 9.06
CA GLN A 81 -11.62 1.60 9.50
C GLN A 81 -11.42 3.14 9.50
N PHE A 82 -12.11 3.87 8.61
CA PHE A 82 -11.88 5.32 8.40
C PHE A 82 -13.05 6.20 8.86
N VAL A 83 -14.28 5.68 8.83
CA VAL A 83 -15.47 6.38 9.32
C VAL A 83 -15.70 6.02 10.78
N THR A 84 -15.17 6.83 11.69
CA THR A 84 -15.26 6.70 13.14
C THR A 84 -16.14 7.80 13.74
N ASP A 85 -16.47 7.69 15.03
CA ASP A 85 -17.19 8.74 15.76
C ASP A 85 -16.43 10.08 15.78
N GLU A 86 -15.11 10.07 15.53
CA GLU A 86 -14.28 11.28 15.45
C GLU A 86 -14.25 11.90 14.05
N THR A 87 -14.52 11.11 13.00
CA THR A 87 -14.53 11.58 11.60
C THR A 87 -15.92 11.96 11.09
N VAL A 88 -17.00 11.61 11.82
CA VAL A 88 -18.37 12.03 11.48
C VAL A 88 -18.84 13.25 12.29
N PRO A 89 -19.69 14.14 11.73
CA PRO A 89 -20.15 15.33 12.44
C PRO A 89 -20.91 15.02 13.75
N ASP A 90 -20.70 15.85 14.78
CA ASP A 90 -21.36 15.75 16.09
C ASP A 90 -22.87 15.42 16.01
N ASN A 91 -23.28 14.32 16.65
CA ASN A 91 -24.64 13.73 16.64
C ASN A 91 -25.06 13.00 15.35
N THR A 92 -24.12 12.67 14.48
CA THR A 92 -24.32 11.74 13.36
C THR A 92 -23.93 10.33 13.80
N ASP A 93 -24.72 9.34 13.38
CA ASP A 93 -24.49 7.93 13.69
C ASP A 93 -23.62 7.32 12.59
N VAL A 94 -22.46 6.76 12.94
CA VAL A 94 -21.48 6.17 12.00
C VAL A 94 -22.13 5.14 11.09
N ASP A 95 -22.94 4.24 11.65
CA ASP A 95 -23.66 3.22 10.86
C ASP A 95 -24.59 3.86 9.83
N THR A 96 -25.22 4.99 10.17
CA THR A 96 -26.06 5.74 9.24
C THR A 96 -25.26 6.33 8.07
N VAL A 97 -24.01 6.72 8.28
CA VAL A 97 -23.10 7.23 7.23
C VAL A 97 -22.61 6.09 6.35
N ILE A 98 -22.12 5.01 6.94
CA ILE A 98 -21.61 3.84 6.22
C ILE A 98 -22.71 3.21 5.35
N ASN A 99 -23.92 3.02 5.90
CA ASN A 99 -25.05 2.50 5.12
C ASN A 99 -25.42 3.43 3.94
N GLN A 100 -25.30 4.76 4.09
CA GLN A 100 -25.56 5.68 2.98
C GLN A 100 -24.51 5.56 1.86
N ILE A 101 -23.25 5.35 2.23
CA ILE A 101 -22.15 5.12 1.28
C ILE A 101 -22.36 3.78 0.55
N LEU A 102 -22.67 2.70 1.28
CA LEU A 102 -22.94 1.39 0.69
C LEU A 102 -24.18 1.37 -0.19
N ASP A 103 -25.25 2.06 0.20
CA ASP A 103 -26.46 2.19 -0.63
C ASP A 103 -26.14 2.88 -1.97
N LEU A 104 -25.26 3.90 -1.96
CA LEU A 104 -24.79 4.58 -3.16
C LEU A 104 -23.99 3.64 -4.09
N PHE A 105 -23.05 2.87 -3.54
CA PHE A 105 -22.28 1.90 -4.32
C PHE A 105 -23.13 0.74 -4.85
N ASN A 106 -24.12 0.28 -4.07
CA ASN A 106 -25.12 -0.69 -4.52
C ASN A 106 -25.96 -0.16 -5.69
N GLU A 107 -26.34 1.13 -5.69
CA GLU A 107 -27.03 1.77 -6.82
C GLU A 107 -26.15 1.78 -8.08
N LEU A 108 -24.86 2.07 -7.95
CA LEU A 108 -23.90 2.06 -9.06
C LEU A 108 -23.75 0.67 -9.69
N VAL A 109 -23.47 -0.35 -8.88
CA VAL A 109 -23.32 -1.76 -9.34
C VAL A 109 -24.63 -2.29 -9.92
N SER A 110 -25.78 -2.00 -9.29
CA SER A 110 -27.09 -2.43 -9.80
C SER A 110 -27.59 -1.62 -11.00
N ARG A 111 -26.85 -0.56 -11.39
CA ARG A 111 -27.19 0.40 -12.45
C ARG A 111 -28.56 1.07 -12.22
N ASP A 112 -28.94 1.24 -10.96
CA ASP A 112 -30.13 1.97 -10.53
C ASP A 112 -29.72 3.37 -10.09
N PHE A 113 -29.38 4.23 -11.04
CA PHE A 113 -28.85 5.59 -10.82
C PHE A 113 -29.89 6.58 -10.28
N SER A 114 -30.88 6.12 -9.53
CA SER A 114 -32.03 6.92 -9.13
C SER A 114 -31.65 8.08 -8.19
N THR A 115 -30.63 7.90 -7.35
CA THR A 115 -30.10 8.96 -6.48
C THR A 115 -29.28 9.97 -7.28
N PHE A 116 -28.40 9.51 -8.18
CA PHE A 116 -27.63 10.37 -9.08
C PHE A 116 -28.52 11.20 -10.01
N THR A 117 -29.51 10.58 -10.66
CA THR A 117 -30.47 11.31 -11.52
C THR A 117 -31.28 12.33 -10.73
N GLN A 118 -31.70 12.03 -9.50
CA GLN A 118 -32.39 13.03 -8.65
C GLN A 118 -31.48 14.21 -8.29
N ALA A 119 -30.20 13.95 -8.02
CA ALA A 119 -29.22 14.98 -7.72
C ALA A 119 -28.93 15.88 -8.94
N PHE A 120 -28.67 15.28 -10.11
CA PHE A 120 -28.49 16.00 -11.36
C PHE A 120 -29.73 16.84 -11.71
N ASP A 121 -30.95 16.30 -11.52
CA ASP A 121 -32.18 17.06 -11.74
C ASP A 121 -32.34 18.24 -10.77
N ALA A 122 -31.91 18.10 -9.51
CA ALA A 122 -31.92 19.20 -8.55
C ALA A 122 -30.96 20.33 -8.96
N ILE A 123 -29.76 19.98 -9.43
CA ILE A 123 -28.80 20.97 -9.96
C ILE A 123 -29.37 21.66 -11.20
N ARG A 124 -29.97 20.90 -12.12
CA ARG A 124 -30.64 21.49 -13.30
C ARG A 124 -31.73 22.48 -12.90
N GLU A 125 -32.48 22.17 -11.83
CA GLU A 125 -33.52 23.06 -11.29
C GLU A 125 -32.92 24.31 -10.64
N SER A 126 -31.82 24.21 -9.89
CA SER A 126 -31.12 25.36 -9.29
C SER A 126 -30.50 26.28 -10.33
N LEU A 127 -29.96 25.72 -11.42
CA LEU A 127 -29.46 26.51 -12.53
C LEU A 127 -30.60 27.13 -13.36
N ALA A 128 -31.83 26.61 -13.26
CA ALA A 128 -32.94 26.94 -14.16
C ALA A 128 -33.31 28.43 -14.13
N GLY A 129 -33.06 29.13 -15.24
CA GLY A 129 -33.35 30.55 -15.39
C GLY A 129 -32.16 31.48 -15.22
N LEU A 130 -30.97 30.94 -14.89
CA LEU A 130 -29.68 31.61 -15.02
C LEU A 130 -29.25 31.67 -16.50
N ASP A 131 -28.48 32.72 -16.86
CA ASP A 131 -27.97 32.94 -18.22
C ASP A 131 -26.73 32.06 -18.45
N ASP A 132 -26.72 31.28 -19.54
CA ASP A 132 -25.66 30.32 -19.86
C ASP A 132 -24.28 30.97 -20.05
N SER A 133 -24.23 32.28 -20.29
CA SER A 133 -22.97 33.02 -20.53
C SER A 133 -22.35 33.66 -19.29
N VAL A 134 -22.96 33.47 -18.11
CA VAL A 134 -22.48 34.02 -16.84
C VAL A 134 -21.66 32.96 -16.11
N LEU A 135 -20.56 33.39 -15.48
CA LEU A 135 -19.75 32.53 -14.62
C LEU A 135 -20.61 31.98 -13.48
N LEU A 136 -20.39 30.72 -13.13
CA LEU A 136 -21.18 30.06 -12.10
C LEU A 136 -21.04 30.79 -10.76
N ALA A 137 -19.82 31.20 -10.36
CA ALA A 137 -19.57 32.02 -9.18
C ALA A 137 -20.28 33.39 -9.18
N GLU A 138 -20.39 34.06 -10.33
CA GLU A 138 -21.14 35.32 -10.46
C GLU A 138 -22.65 35.11 -10.34
N ALA A 139 -23.16 33.99 -10.84
CA ALA A 139 -24.58 33.66 -10.80
C ALA A 139 -25.09 33.40 -9.37
N PHE A 140 -24.18 33.04 -8.44
CA PHE A 140 -24.46 32.81 -7.02
C PHE A 140 -24.07 34.00 -6.08
N ASP A 141 -23.71 35.18 -6.62
CA ASP A 141 -23.47 36.47 -5.90
C ASP A 141 -22.26 36.47 -4.93
N ILE A 142 -21.07 36.08 -5.41
CA ILE A 142 -19.79 36.18 -4.67
C ILE A 142 -19.07 37.50 -4.95
N ASP A 143 -18.56 38.15 -3.90
CA ASP A 143 -17.66 39.31 -3.94
C ASP A 143 -16.20 38.80 -4.00
N PRO A 144 -15.44 39.03 -5.09
CA PRO A 144 -14.14 38.40 -5.33
C PRO A 144 -12.98 39.05 -4.54
N GLY A 145 -13.19 39.50 -3.30
CA GLY A 145 -12.06 40.00 -2.50
C GLY A 145 -12.37 40.64 -1.15
N GLU A 146 -12.07 39.92 -0.08
CA GLU A 146 -11.29 40.50 1.02
C GLU A 146 -10.08 39.59 1.30
N PRO A 147 -8.86 40.15 1.44
CA PRO A 147 -7.69 39.38 1.83
C PRO A 147 -7.83 38.91 3.28
N ALA A 148 -7.43 37.68 3.55
CA ALA A 148 -7.36 37.13 4.90
C ALA A 148 -6.58 38.08 5.84
N GLU A 149 -7.11 38.35 7.04
CA GLU A 149 -6.38 39.13 8.04
C GLU A 149 -5.09 38.39 8.44
N PRO A 150 -3.95 39.09 8.57
CA PRO A 150 -2.67 38.46 8.87
C PRO A 150 -2.62 38.03 10.34
N GLY A 151 -2.67 36.73 10.63
CA GLY A 151 -2.46 36.29 12.01
C GLY A 151 -2.62 34.82 12.38
N GLU A 152 -3.33 33.99 11.61
CA GLU A 152 -3.36 32.54 11.78
C GLU A 152 -3.47 31.93 10.37
N PRO A 153 -2.59 31.00 9.96
CA PRO A 153 -2.87 30.24 8.74
C PRO A 153 -4.20 29.51 8.97
N ALA A 154 -5.12 29.63 8.01
CA ALA A 154 -6.12 28.61 7.86
C ALA A 154 -5.32 27.34 7.57
N GLU A 155 -5.43 26.33 8.44
CA GLU A 155 -4.97 24.98 8.11
C GLU A 155 -5.52 24.66 6.72
N PRO A 156 -4.69 24.21 5.77
CA PRO A 156 -5.22 23.61 4.55
C PRO A 156 -6.25 22.59 5.01
N VAL A 157 -7.47 22.66 4.47
CA VAL A 157 -8.31 21.48 4.53
C VAL A 157 -7.59 20.51 3.61
N GLU A 158 -6.76 19.66 4.21
CA GLU A 158 -6.15 18.50 3.56
C GLU A 158 -7.19 17.92 2.60
N PRO A 159 -6.90 17.79 1.29
CA PRO A 159 -7.76 17.02 0.43
C PRO A 159 -7.93 15.67 1.12
N PHE A 160 -9.18 15.33 1.46
CA PHE A 160 -9.50 14.05 2.07
C PHE A 160 -8.96 12.97 1.14
N ASP A 161 -7.84 12.35 1.54
CA ASP A 161 -7.22 11.21 0.90
C ASP A 161 -8.20 10.03 1.00
N PRO A 162 -8.90 9.67 -0.10
CA PRO A 162 -9.80 8.54 -0.11
C PRO A 162 -9.05 7.21 -0.36
N PHE A 163 -7.74 7.24 -0.61
CA PHE A 163 -6.89 6.10 -0.95
C PHE A 163 -6.09 5.55 0.22
N GLY A 164 -5.85 6.33 1.28
CA GLY A 164 -5.48 5.77 2.58
C GLY A 164 -6.51 4.74 3.10
N ILE A 165 -7.72 4.73 2.52
CA ILE A 165 -8.81 3.77 2.80
C ILE A 165 -8.71 2.45 2.03
N LEU A 166 -7.88 2.41 0.99
CA LEU A 166 -7.79 1.31 0.04
C LEU A 166 -6.44 0.58 0.09
N ASP A 167 -5.64 0.83 1.13
CA ASP A 167 -4.63 -0.11 1.62
C ASP A 167 -5.30 -1.44 1.96
N LEU A 168 -5.44 -2.32 0.97
CA LEU A 168 -5.57 -3.75 1.20
C LEU A 168 -4.17 -4.30 1.53
N VAL A 169 -3.48 -3.64 2.46
CA VAL A 169 -2.24 -4.11 3.04
C VAL A 169 -2.66 -5.19 4.04
N LEU A 170 -2.19 -6.42 3.85
CA LEU A 170 -2.19 -7.41 4.92
C LEU A 170 -1.55 -6.71 6.13
N PRO A 171 -2.22 -6.62 7.29
CA PRO A 171 -1.66 -5.90 8.42
C PRO A 171 -0.24 -6.41 8.70
N THR A 172 0.73 -5.50 8.73
CA THR A 172 2.14 -5.89 8.89
C THR A 172 2.32 -6.63 10.22
N LEU A 173 3.27 -7.58 10.24
CA LEU A 173 3.56 -8.39 11.42
C LEU A 173 4.00 -7.51 12.61
N PRO A 174 3.72 -7.90 13.86
CA PRO A 174 4.27 -7.21 15.04
C PRO A 174 5.81 -7.15 15.01
N ASP A 175 6.37 -5.99 15.37
CA ASP A 175 7.82 -5.69 15.32
C ASP A 175 8.70 -6.58 16.22
N ASP A 176 8.12 -7.35 17.14
CA ASP A 176 8.86 -8.06 18.18
C ASP A 176 9.22 -9.52 17.85
N LEU A 177 10.47 -9.87 18.19
CA LEU A 177 11.19 -11.13 17.94
C LEU A 177 10.57 -12.42 18.57
N LEU A 178 9.40 -12.34 19.22
CA LEU A 178 8.81 -13.48 19.94
C LEU A 178 7.76 -14.20 19.09
N VAL A 179 8.22 -15.21 18.35
CA VAL A 179 7.40 -16.06 17.48
C VAL A 179 7.17 -17.42 18.13
N GLY A 180 5.91 -17.80 18.29
CA GLY A 180 5.52 -19.15 18.69
C GLY A 180 4.97 -19.89 17.49
N TRP A 181 5.39 -21.12 17.24
CA TRP A 181 4.88 -21.89 16.11
C TRP A 181 4.63 -23.35 16.46
N ALA A 182 3.69 -23.94 15.74
CA ALA A 182 3.41 -25.36 15.75
C ALA A 182 3.48 -25.86 14.30
N ALA A 183 4.54 -26.59 13.99
CA ALA A 183 4.64 -27.24 12.69
C ALA A 183 3.56 -28.32 12.56
N GLY A 184 3.19 -28.62 11.32
CA GLY A 184 2.11 -29.53 11.00
C GLY A 184 2.41 -30.98 11.39
N ASP A 185 3.68 -31.38 11.51
CA ASP A 185 4.10 -32.35 12.53
C ASP A 185 4.33 -31.61 13.83
N PRO A 186 3.72 -31.99 14.98
CA PRO A 186 3.72 -31.17 16.20
C PRO A 186 5.09 -31.13 16.91
N HIS A 187 6.12 -30.66 16.21
CA HIS A 187 7.27 -29.93 16.68
C HIS A 187 6.78 -28.53 17.02
N LEU A 188 6.94 -28.20 18.28
CA LEU A 188 6.45 -26.94 18.83
C LEU A 188 7.67 -26.11 19.19
N GLN A 189 7.61 -24.82 18.87
CA GLN A 189 8.47 -23.80 19.47
C GLN A 189 7.58 -22.88 20.30
N THR A 190 7.89 -22.80 21.60
CA THR A 190 7.22 -21.84 22.48
C THR A 190 7.54 -20.41 22.07
N LEU A 191 6.74 -19.46 22.54
CA LEU A 191 6.92 -18.02 22.28
C LEU A 191 8.31 -17.51 22.66
N ASP A 192 8.96 -18.10 23.69
CA ASP A 192 10.31 -17.71 24.12
C ASP A 192 11.43 -18.54 23.47
N GLY A 193 11.12 -19.41 22.50
CA GLY A 193 12.10 -20.10 21.66
C GLY A 193 12.48 -21.52 22.12
N VAL A 194 11.64 -22.19 22.91
CA VAL A 194 11.90 -23.56 23.37
C VAL A 194 11.28 -24.56 22.39
N GLY A 195 12.12 -25.16 21.55
CA GLY A 195 11.73 -26.29 20.69
C GLY A 195 11.55 -27.61 21.46
N TYR A 196 10.43 -28.32 21.23
CA TYR A 196 10.22 -29.69 21.70
C TYR A 196 9.17 -30.47 20.89
N ASP A 197 9.24 -31.80 20.95
CA ASP A 197 8.30 -32.67 20.23
C ASP A 197 7.08 -33.01 21.08
N PHE A 198 5.88 -32.83 20.52
CA PHE A 198 4.61 -33.16 21.14
C PHE A 198 3.77 -34.07 20.23
N GLN A 199 4.27 -35.27 19.96
CA GLN A 199 3.63 -36.26 19.09
C GLN A 199 2.40 -36.91 19.76
N ALA A 200 1.31 -36.16 19.92
CA ALA A 200 0.11 -36.55 20.63
C ALA A 200 -1.10 -36.74 19.69
N VAL A 201 -2.14 -37.43 20.18
CA VAL A 201 -3.39 -37.66 19.43
C VAL A 201 -4.55 -37.19 20.30
N GLY A 202 -5.31 -36.20 19.83
CA GLY A 202 -6.35 -35.49 20.57
C GLY A 202 -6.43 -34.01 20.19
N GLU A 203 -7.32 -33.28 20.85
CA GLU A 203 -7.39 -31.81 20.75
C GLU A 203 -6.66 -31.19 21.94
N TYR A 204 -5.84 -30.17 21.68
CA TYR A 204 -4.97 -29.55 22.67
C TYR A 204 -5.00 -28.02 22.57
N VAL A 205 -4.83 -27.35 23.71
CA VAL A 205 -4.69 -25.90 23.78
C VAL A 205 -3.26 -25.54 23.39
N LEU A 206 -3.07 -24.85 22.25
CA LEU A 206 -1.78 -24.28 21.88
C LEU A 206 -1.47 -23.08 22.76
N LEU A 207 -2.41 -22.14 22.84
CA LEU A 207 -2.37 -20.95 23.68
C LEU A 207 -3.78 -20.58 24.13
N GLN A 208 -3.89 -20.01 25.33
CA GLN A 208 -5.07 -19.32 25.82
C GLN A 208 -4.65 -18.27 26.85
N THR A 209 -5.48 -17.27 27.08
CA THR A 209 -5.28 -16.36 28.22
C THR A 209 -5.51 -17.09 29.55
N ALA A 210 -4.57 -16.95 30.49
CA ALA A 210 -4.58 -17.72 31.74
C ALA A 210 -5.78 -17.42 32.67
N ASP A 211 -6.38 -16.23 32.54
CA ASP A 211 -7.56 -15.81 33.30
C ASP A 211 -8.90 -16.20 32.63
N GLY A 212 -8.87 -16.92 31.50
CA GLY A 212 -10.04 -17.30 30.71
C GLY A 212 -10.68 -16.11 29.98
N GLY A 213 -9.85 -15.23 29.44
CA GLY A 213 -10.23 -14.16 28.51
C GLY A 213 -10.46 -14.69 27.09
N ASP A 214 -10.60 -13.77 26.14
CA ASP A 214 -11.23 -14.06 24.85
C ASP A 214 -10.27 -14.66 23.80
N PHE A 215 -8.96 -14.65 24.04
CA PHE A 215 -7.97 -15.26 23.14
C PHE A 215 -7.68 -16.72 23.50
N GLN A 216 -7.86 -17.62 22.53
CA GLN A 216 -7.52 -19.03 22.61
C GLN A 216 -7.27 -19.64 21.23
N VAL A 217 -6.32 -20.57 21.14
CA VAL A 217 -5.98 -21.31 19.92
C VAL A 217 -5.84 -22.79 20.30
N GLN A 218 -6.60 -23.63 19.61
CA GLN A 218 -6.66 -25.07 19.80
C GLN A 218 -6.21 -25.79 18.53
N ALA A 219 -5.52 -26.91 18.69
CA ALA A 219 -5.07 -27.76 17.59
C ALA A 219 -5.64 -29.17 17.73
N ARG A 220 -6.13 -29.74 16.63
CA ARG A 220 -6.51 -31.15 16.52
C ARG A 220 -5.33 -31.93 15.95
N MET A 221 -4.80 -32.84 16.75
CA MET A 221 -3.68 -33.70 16.38
C MET A 221 -4.14 -35.15 16.13
N GLU A 222 -3.77 -35.70 14.98
CA GLU A 222 -4.18 -37.03 14.53
C GLU A 222 -3.00 -37.94 14.21
N GLN A 223 -3.23 -39.25 14.29
CA GLN A 223 -2.17 -40.23 14.07
C GLN A 223 -1.81 -40.34 12.58
N ALA A 224 -0.58 -39.96 12.22
CA ALA A 224 -0.01 -40.11 10.88
C ALA A 224 0.85 -41.38 10.73
N GLY A 225 1.41 -41.90 11.83
CA GLY A 225 2.32 -43.04 11.83
C GLY A 225 2.44 -43.76 13.17
N PRO A 226 3.40 -44.69 13.33
CA PRO A 226 3.53 -45.51 14.55
C PRO A 226 3.86 -44.73 15.83
N ASN A 227 4.46 -43.55 15.71
CA ASN A 227 4.74 -42.58 16.79
C ASN A 227 4.84 -41.15 16.23
N ALA A 228 4.24 -40.89 15.07
CA ALA A 228 4.17 -39.58 14.44
C ALA A 228 2.69 -39.19 14.30
N SER A 229 2.39 -37.94 14.61
CA SER A 229 1.10 -37.29 14.47
C SER A 229 1.24 -36.08 13.55
N LEU A 230 0.10 -35.57 13.11
CA LEU A 230 0.01 -34.31 12.38
C LEU A 230 -1.09 -33.43 12.99
N ILE A 231 -1.04 -32.12 12.73
CA ILE A 231 -2.13 -31.20 13.02
C ILE A 231 -3.07 -31.20 11.82
N SER A 232 -4.29 -31.73 12.00
CA SER A 232 -5.28 -31.79 10.92
C SER A 232 -6.15 -30.53 10.84
N ALA A 233 -6.35 -29.86 11.98
CA ALA A 233 -7.18 -28.67 12.06
C ALA A 233 -6.76 -27.75 13.22
N VAL A 234 -7.03 -26.46 13.05
CA VAL A 234 -6.91 -25.43 14.09
C VAL A 234 -8.28 -24.82 14.33
N ALA A 235 -8.56 -24.49 15.58
CA ALA A 235 -9.73 -23.72 15.94
C ALA A 235 -9.36 -22.61 16.93
N THR A 236 -9.97 -21.45 16.74
CA THR A 236 -9.82 -20.26 17.58
C THR A 236 -11.17 -19.55 17.71
N GLU A 237 -11.22 -18.48 18.50
CA GLU A 237 -12.41 -17.69 18.74
C GLU A 237 -12.11 -16.22 18.46
N VAL A 238 -12.93 -15.59 17.61
CA VAL A 238 -12.84 -14.16 17.30
C VAL A 238 -14.19 -13.53 17.66
N ASP A 239 -14.20 -12.66 18.67
CA ASP A 239 -15.40 -12.02 19.23
C ASP A 239 -16.57 -13.00 19.50
N GLY A 240 -16.26 -14.14 20.14
CA GLY A 240 -17.26 -15.16 20.44
C GLY A 240 -17.67 -16.07 19.27
N ASN A 241 -17.09 -15.87 18.08
CA ASN A 241 -17.31 -16.73 16.92
C ASN A 241 -16.17 -17.75 16.83
N ALA A 242 -16.52 -19.03 16.89
CA ALA A 242 -15.56 -20.10 16.63
C ALA A 242 -15.14 -20.05 15.16
N VAL A 243 -13.84 -19.91 14.92
CA VAL A 243 -13.19 -20.00 13.62
C VAL A 243 -12.42 -21.30 13.58
N GLN A 244 -12.68 -22.15 12.60
CA GLN A 244 -11.95 -23.40 12.40
C GLN A 244 -11.40 -23.46 10.98
N ILE A 245 -10.16 -23.88 10.86
CA ILE A 245 -9.49 -24.19 9.60
C ILE A 245 -9.11 -25.67 9.64
N ASP A 246 -9.81 -26.48 8.85
CA ASP A 246 -9.62 -27.93 8.78
C ASP A 246 -8.95 -28.29 7.45
N GLY A 247 -7.67 -28.68 7.51
CA GLY A 247 -6.90 -29.00 6.31
C GLY A 247 -7.39 -30.25 5.59
N THR A 248 -8.23 -31.07 6.24
CA THR A 248 -8.80 -32.29 5.65
C THR A 248 -10.02 -32.04 4.77
N ASP A 249 -10.59 -30.84 4.86
CA ASP A 249 -11.78 -30.42 4.10
C ASP A 249 -11.43 -29.77 2.76
N GLU A 250 -12.34 -29.89 1.79
CA GLU A 250 -12.20 -29.23 0.47
C GLU A 250 -12.27 -27.69 0.60
N ASN A 251 -13.02 -27.20 1.59
CA ASN A 251 -13.09 -25.79 1.95
C ASN A 251 -12.70 -25.68 3.44
N PRO A 252 -11.44 -25.34 3.74
CA PRO A 252 -10.91 -25.46 5.10
C PRO A 252 -11.59 -24.56 6.13
N LEU A 253 -12.02 -23.36 5.73
CA LEU A 253 -12.53 -22.35 6.65
C LEU A 253 -14.00 -22.60 7.03
N SER A 254 -14.27 -22.54 8.32
CA SER A 254 -15.62 -22.45 8.87
C SER A 254 -15.70 -21.43 10.01
N ILE A 255 -16.82 -20.71 10.06
CA ILE A 255 -17.08 -19.65 11.04
C ILE A 255 -18.43 -19.92 11.70
N GLY A 256 -18.46 -20.02 13.02
CA GLY A 256 -19.65 -20.42 13.79
C GLY A 256 -20.17 -21.82 13.43
N GLY A 257 -19.32 -22.65 12.82
CA GLY A 257 -19.65 -24.00 12.34
C GLY A 257 -20.31 -24.07 10.96
N GLU A 258 -20.41 -22.96 10.24
CA GLU A 258 -20.83 -22.93 8.84
C GLU A 258 -19.58 -22.78 7.94
N VAL A 259 -19.52 -23.55 6.85
CA VAL A 259 -18.40 -23.50 5.89
C VAL A 259 -18.41 -22.17 5.15
N VAL A 260 -17.26 -21.52 5.08
CA VAL A 260 -17.03 -20.25 4.37
C VAL A 260 -15.98 -20.49 3.28
N VAL A 261 -16.23 -19.94 2.10
CA VAL A 261 -15.29 -20.00 0.97
C VAL A 261 -14.78 -18.59 0.75
N LEU A 262 -13.46 -18.41 0.87
CA LEU A 262 -12.74 -17.20 0.49
C LEU A 262 -11.91 -17.54 -0.74
N GLU A 263 -11.95 -16.72 -1.78
CA GLU A 263 -11.03 -16.81 -2.90
C GLU A 263 -9.65 -16.26 -2.53
N ASP A 264 -8.67 -16.45 -3.41
CA ASP A 264 -7.31 -15.93 -3.23
C ASP A 264 -7.30 -14.40 -3.28
N GLY A 265 -6.69 -13.76 -2.28
CA GLY A 265 -6.69 -12.31 -2.08
C GLY A 265 -7.94 -11.74 -1.38
N GLU A 266 -8.90 -12.58 -0.97
CA GLU A 266 -10.11 -12.11 -0.28
C GLU A 266 -9.95 -12.05 1.25
N GLY A 267 -10.72 -11.16 1.88
CA GLY A 267 -10.85 -11.03 3.33
C GLY A 267 -12.32 -11.07 3.80
N ILE A 268 -12.53 -11.39 5.08
CA ILE A 268 -13.84 -11.37 5.74
C ILE A 268 -13.75 -10.92 7.20
N ASP A 269 -14.66 -10.05 7.62
CA ASP A 269 -14.88 -9.72 9.03
C ASP A 269 -15.42 -10.89 9.85
N VAL A 270 -14.88 -11.04 11.05
CA VAL A 270 -15.39 -11.96 12.08
C VAL A 270 -15.50 -11.22 13.40
N GLY A 271 -16.68 -10.64 13.64
CA GLY A 271 -16.89 -9.81 14.82
C GLY A 271 -16.07 -8.52 14.73
N ASN A 272 -15.07 -8.36 15.61
CA ASN A 272 -14.13 -7.25 15.56
C ASN A 272 -12.76 -7.61 14.97
N GLY A 273 -12.53 -8.87 14.58
CA GLY A 273 -11.32 -9.30 13.86
C GLY A 273 -11.60 -9.57 12.38
N ALA A 274 -10.56 -10.02 11.67
CA ALA A 274 -10.65 -10.30 10.24
C ALA A 274 -9.91 -11.59 9.87
N ILE A 275 -10.30 -12.20 8.75
CA ILE A 275 -9.60 -13.35 8.16
C ILE A 275 -9.28 -13.03 6.70
N PHE A 276 -8.02 -13.18 6.31
CA PHE A 276 -7.54 -13.01 4.94
C PHE A 276 -7.04 -14.33 4.38
N ARG A 277 -7.10 -14.49 3.06
CA ARG A 277 -6.57 -15.67 2.37
C ARG A 277 -5.58 -15.30 1.26
N THR A 278 -4.38 -15.87 1.34
CA THR A 278 -3.36 -15.79 0.28
C THR A 278 -2.90 -17.19 -0.06
N GLY A 279 -3.19 -17.65 -1.27
CA GLY A 279 -2.91 -19.01 -1.74
C GLY A 279 -3.55 -20.08 -0.85
N ASN A 280 -2.71 -20.79 -0.09
CA ASN A 280 -3.09 -21.82 0.87
C ASN A 280 -2.98 -21.37 2.33
N GLU A 281 -2.63 -20.11 2.57
CA GLU A 281 -2.55 -19.50 3.89
C GLU A 281 -3.84 -18.78 4.24
N TYR A 282 -4.21 -18.87 5.51
CA TYR A 282 -5.28 -18.09 6.13
C TYR A 282 -4.70 -17.31 7.30
N ARG A 283 -4.88 -15.99 7.29
CA ARG A 283 -4.39 -15.09 8.34
C ARG A 283 -5.57 -14.56 9.13
N ILE A 284 -5.65 -14.94 10.40
CA ILE A 284 -6.68 -14.49 11.34
C ILE A 284 -6.08 -13.37 12.18
N VAL A 285 -6.62 -12.15 12.07
CA VAL A 285 -6.11 -10.96 12.75
C VAL A 285 -7.04 -10.58 13.90
N TYR A 286 -6.45 -10.37 15.07
CA TYR A 286 -7.13 -9.99 16.31
C TYR A 286 -6.82 -8.53 16.58
N PRO A 287 -7.84 -7.67 16.71
CA PRO A 287 -7.62 -6.26 16.99
C PRO A 287 -6.95 -6.09 18.36
N GLY A 288 -6.04 -5.13 18.46
CA GLY A 288 -5.43 -4.70 19.70
C GLY A 288 -6.41 -3.94 20.62
N GLY A 289 -5.86 -3.24 21.60
CA GLY A 289 -6.63 -2.50 22.60
C GLY A 289 -7.54 -1.39 22.06
N ASP A 290 -7.38 -0.97 20.81
CA ASP A 290 -8.23 0.00 20.11
C ASP A 290 -9.50 -0.64 19.50
N GLY A 291 -9.52 -1.97 19.36
CA GLY A 291 -10.64 -2.72 18.80
C GLY A 291 -10.76 -2.63 17.28
N VAL A 292 -9.72 -2.18 16.58
CA VAL A 292 -9.66 -2.06 15.12
C VAL A 292 -8.55 -2.97 14.59
N VAL A 293 -8.79 -3.68 13.50
CA VAL A 293 -7.75 -4.46 12.81
C VAL A 293 -6.79 -3.52 12.10
N ASN A 294 -5.53 -3.48 12.52
CA ASN A 294 -4.47 -2.66 11.93
C ASN A 294 -3.06 -3.30 12.06
N ASN A 295 -2.04 -2.61 11.54
CA ASN A 295 -0.65 -3.05 11.54
C ASN A 295 -0.12 -3.30 12.97
N GLY A 296 0.61 -4.41 13.15
CA GLY A 296 1.16 -4.81 14.45
C GLY A 296 0.18 -5.55 15.36
N ASP A 297 -1.04 -5.82 14.90
CA ASP A 297 -2.00 -6.64 15.61
C ASP A 297 -1.60 -8.11 15.72
N SER A 298 -2.19 -8.82 16.68
CA SER A 298 -1.91 -10.24 16.86
C SER A 298 -2.51 -11.06 15.73
N GLN A 299 -1.77 -12.06 15.24
CA GLN A 299 -2.14 -12.86 14.08
C GLN A 299 -1.96 -14.37 14.36
N VAL A 300 -2.94 -15.15 13.92
CA VAL A 300 -2.85 -16.62 13.81
C VAL A 300 -2.82 -16.94 12.33
N ILE A 301 -1.66 -17.38 11.86
CA ILE A 301 -1.41 -17.71 10.46
C ILE A 301 -1.49 -19.24 10.32
N VAL A 302 -2.35 -19.71 9.42
CA VAL A 302 -2.61 -21.13 9.21
C VAL A 302 -2.37 -21.49 7.76
N ARG A 303 -1.32 -22.27 7.49
CA ARG A 303 -0.99 -22.77 6.16
C ARG A 303 -1.56 -24.16 5.97
N VAL A 304 -2.39 -24.33 4.95
CA VAL A 304 -3.05 -25.60 4.65
C VAL A 304 -2.25 -26.37 3.59
N SER A 305 -1.92 -27.63 3.85
CA SER A 305 -1.25 -28.49 2.87
C SER A 305 -1.64 -29.96 3.06
N ASP A 306 -2.12 -30.61 1.98
CA ASP A 306 -2.34 -32.06 1.89
C ASP A 306 -3.03 -32.74 3.10
N GLY A 307 -4.07 -32.13 3.66
CA GLY A 307 -4.79 -32.71 4.82
C GLY A 307 -4.25 -32.28 6.19
N ARG A 308 -3.34 -31.32 6.21
CA ARG A 308 -2.64 -30.81 7.39
C ARG A 308 -2.70 -29.29 7.44
N VAL A 309 -2.47 -28.76 8.63
CA VAL A 309 -2.24 -27.33 8.84
C VAL A 309 -0.94 -27.10 9.61
N ASP A 310 -0.18 -26.11 9.17
CA ASP A 310 0.96 -25.52 9.90
C ASP A 310 0.47 -24.22 10.55
N VAL A 311 0.92 -23.92 11.78
CA VAL A 311 0.42 -22.77 12.57
C VAL A 311 1.56 -21.90 13.00
N ASP A 312 1.47 -20.62 12.65
CA ASP A 312 2.36 -19.56 13.14
C ASP A 312 1.54 -18.54 13.95
N LEU A 313 2.09 -18.12 15.09
CA LEU A 313 1.46 -17.23 16.06
C LEU A 313 2.37 -16.01 16.27
N ARG A 314 1.88 -14.87 15.79
CA ARG A 314 2.56 -13.58 15.82
C ARG A 314 1.78 -12.68 16.75
N LEU A 315 2.20 -12.56 18.00
CA LEU A 315 1.40 -11.92 19.04
C LEU A 315 1.98 -10.55 19.39
N ASN A 316 1.10 -9.58 19.59
CA ASN A 316 1.51 -8.27 20.09
C ASN A 316 1.83 -8.32 21.60
N ASP A 317 2.49 -7.26 22.06
CA ASP A 317 2.91 -7.07 23.45
C ASP A 317 1.78 -7.12 24.48
N GLU A 318 0.52 -6.92 24.07
CA GLU A 318 -0.63 -6.90 24.98
C GLU A 318 -0.97 -8.31 25.50
N LEU A 319 -0.72 -9.35 24.70
CA LEU A 319 -0.98 -10.74 25.08
C LEU A 319 0.20 -11.37 25.84
N LEU A 320 1.44 -10.99 25.50
CA LEU A 320 2.65 -11.61 26.03
C LEU A 320 2.74 -11.54 27.57
N GLY A 321 3.17 -12.66 28.17
CA GLY A 321 3.26 -12.85 29.63
C GLY A 321 1.92 -13.10 30.34
N SER A 322 0.78 -13.09 29.63
CA SER A 322 -0.56 -13.39 30.17
C SER A 322 -1.15 -14.71 29.67
N LEU A 323 -0.39 -15.42 28.84
CA LEU A 323 -0.82 -16.63 28.15
C LEU A 323 -0.42 -17.89 28.92
N GLU A 324 -1.05 -19.00 28.56
CA GLU A 324 -0.67 -20.33 28.97
C GLU A 324 -1.03 -21.35 27.87
N GLY A 325 -0.36 -22.49 27.83
CA GLY A 325 -0.64 -23.53 26.84
C GLY A 325 0.60 -24.34 26.48
N LEU A 326 0.52 -25.08 25.39
CA LEU A 326 1.67 -25.82 24.86
C LEU A 326 2.78 -24.90 24.34
N LEU A 327 2.49 -23.64 24.00
CA LEU A 327 3.48 -22.69 23.48
C LEU A 327 4.00 -21.69 24.51
N GLY A 328 3.73 -21.92 25.81
CA GLY A 328 4.25 -21.10 26.90
C GLY A 328 3.47 -19.82 27.17
N ASP A 329 4.08 -18.91 27.91
CA ASP A 329 3.50 -17.63 28.35
C ASP A 329 4.09 -16.41 27.62
N GLY A 330 5.28 -16.53 27.01
CA GLY A 330 5.90 -15.45 26.24
C GLY A 330 6.42 -14.32 27.14
N ASP A 331 6.93 -14.65 28.33
CA ASP A 331 7.40 -13.65 29.31
C ASP A 331 8.91 -13.33 29.19
N GLY A 332 9.57 -13.88 28.16
CA GLY A 332 11.00 -13.82 27.92
C GLY A 332 11.82 -14.80 28.75
N ASN A 333 11.18 -15.69 29.54
CA ASN A 333 11.86 -16.67 30.37
C ASN A 333 11.56 -18.10 29.96
N GLN A 334 12.38 -18.56 29.01
CA GLN A 334 12.42 -19.93 28.52
C GLN A 334 12.33 -21.03 29.59
N ASP A 335 12.76 -20.82 30.85
CA ASP A 335 12.75 -21.88 31.87
C ASP A 335 11.34 -22.24 32.40
N ASN A 336 10.29 -21.45 32.11
CA ASN A 336 8.90 -21.72 32.54
C ASN A 336 7.92 -22.12 31.44
N ASP A 337 8.26 -22.03 30.16
CA ASP A 337 7.29 -22.15 29.07
C ASP A 337 6.55 -23.51 29.08
N VAL A 338 7.30 -24.59 29.31
CA VAL A 338 6.74 -25.94 29.31
C VAL A 338 6.31 -26.29 30.74
N ALA A 339 5.12 -25.85 31.12
CA ALA A 339 4.56 -26.01 32.46
C ALA A 339 3.23 -26.79 32.49
N LEU A 340 2.97 -27.45 33.62
CA LEU A 340 1.65 -27.99 33.93
C LEU A 340 0.63 -26.86 34.06
N ALA A 341 -0.67 -27.15 33.94
CA ALA A 341 -1.74 -26.15 34.09
C ALA A 341 -1.83 -25.51 35.50
N ASP A 342 -1.05 -26.00 36.48
CA ASP A 342 -0.90 -25.33 37.78
C ASP A 342 0.32 -24.38 37.85
N GLY A 343 0.96 -24.13 36.71
CA GLY A 343 2.15 -23.29 36.55
C GLY A 343 3.46 -23.96 36.97
N THR A 344 3.48 -25.27 37.24
CA THR A 344 4.72 -25.99 37.59
C THR A 344 5.54 -26.31 36.33
N PRO A 345 6.77 -25.77 36.16
CA PRO A 345 7.60 -26.05 34.99
C PRO A 345 8.11 -27.50 34.98
N LEU A 346 8.20 -28.11 33.79
CA LEU A 346 8.85 -29.39 33.58
C LEU A 346 10.37 -29.25 33.59
N ALA A 347 11.07 -30.24 34.16
CA ALA A 347 12.52 -30.22 34.22
C ALA A 347 13.16 -30.59 32.87
N ARG A 348 14.16 -29.82 32.45
CA ARG A 348 14.97 -30.11 31.24
C ARG A 348 16.16 -31.05 31.54
N PRO A 349 16.54 -31.95 30.60
CA PRO A 349 15.82 -32.27 29.35
C PRO A 349 14.49 -32.97 29.65
N PHE A 350 13.48 -32.71 28.83
CA PHE A 350 12.13 -33.24 29.04
C PHE A 350 12.14 -34.77 28.97
N ALA A 351 11.68 -35.42 30.03
CA ALA A 351 11.52 -36.87 30.01
C ALA A 351 10.21 -37.24 29.31
N PHE A 352 10.24 -38.28 28.49
CA PHE A 352 9.07 -38.81 27.79
C PHE A 352 7.82 -38.96 28.70
N ALA A 353 8.01 -39.46 29.93
CA ALA A 353 6.91 -39.68 30.86
C ALA A 353 6.34 -38.40 31.48
N ASP A 354 7.10 -37.29 31.46
CA ASP A 354 6.65 -36.00 31.99
C ASP A 354 5.79 -35.28 30.94
N VAL A 355 6.22 -35.28 29.66
CA VAL A 355 5.47 -34.70 28.53
C VAL A 355 4.19 -35.49 28.23
N TYR A 356 4.31 -36.79 27.97
CA TYR A 356 3.18 -37.66 27.60
C TYR A 356 2.42 -38.23 28.82
N GLY A 357 2.61 -37.60 29.98
CA GLY A 357 1.94 -37.92 31.25
C GLY A 357 0.93 -36.85 31.63
N GLN A 358 1.17 -36.21 32.78
CA GLN A 358 0.27 -35.17 33.31
C GLN A 358 0.20 -33.95 32.38
N TYR A 359 1.33 -33.53 31.79
CA TYR A 359 1.40 -32.33 30.95
C TYR A 359 0.47 -32.41 29.73
N ARG A 360 0.54 -33.50 28.95
CA ARG A 360 -0.42 -33.76 27.87
C ARG A 360 -1.87 -33.77 28.34
N ASP A 361 -2.13 -34.39 29.49
CA ASP A 361 -3.50 -34.51 30.00
C ASP A 361 -4.04 -33.17 30.54
N ASP A 362 -3.17 -32.27 30.99
CA ASP A 362 -3.51 -30.92 31.47
C ASP A 362 -3.95 -30.01 30.32
N TRP A 363 -3.24 -30.07 29.18
CA TRP A 363 -3.51 -29.22 28.01
C TRP A 363 -4.51 -29.81 27.01
N ARG A 364 -5.14 -30.93 27.36
CA ARG A 364 -6.15 -31.56 26.52
C ARG A 364 -7.46 -30.79 26.59
N VAL A 365 -8.00 -30.45 25.43
CA VAL A 365 -9.31 -29.81 25.27
C VAL A 365 -10.43 -30.83 25.58
N GLY A 366 -11.31 -30.48 26.51
CA GLY A 366 -12.51 -31.25 26.80
C GLY A 366 -13.68 -30.94 25.85
N GLU A 367 -14.66 -31.85 25.79
CA GLU A 367 -15.87 -31.69 24.94
C GLU A 367 -16.66 -30.38 25.20
N ALA A 368 -16.57 -29.80 26.40
CA ALA A 368 -17.26 -28.55 26.73
C ALA A 368 -16.46 -27.28 26.38
N GLU A 369 -15.16 -27.42 26.12
CA GLU A 369 -14.21 -26.33 25.82
C GLU A 369 -13.83 -26.31 24.34
N SER A 370 -14.11 -27.40 23.61
CA SER A 370 -13.74 -27.52 22.20
C SER A 370 -14.45 -26.50 21.31
N LEU A 371 -13.66 -25.80 20.52
CA LEU A 371 -14.13 -24.89 19.47
C LEU A 371 -14.40 -25.61 18.15
N PHE A 372 -13.99 -26.86 18.04
CA PHE A 372 -14.14 -27.61 16.82
C PHE A 372 -15.58 -28.04 16.57
N THR A 373 -15.96 -28.02 15.30
CA THR A 373 -17.12 -28.73 14.81
C THR A 373 -16.76 -30.16 14.41
N TYR A 374 -17.75 -31.05 14.53
CA TYR A 374 -17.57 -32.48 14.33
C TYR A 374 -18.46 -32.99 13.23
N ASP A 375 -17.85 -33.77 12.35
CA ASP A 375 -18.53 -34.38 11.26
C ASP A 375 -19.37 -35.59 11.74
N SER A 376 -20.28 -36.08 10.90
CA SER A 376 -21.22 -37.13 11.31
C SER A 376 -20.50 -38.45 11.69
N GLY A 377 -20.35 -38.69 12.99
CA GLY A 377 -19.73 -39.89 13.56
C GLY A 377 -18.46 -39.60 14.35
N GLU A 378 -18.01 -38.36 14.33
CA GLU A 378 -16.86 -37.86 15.08
C GLU A 378 -17.25 -37.30 16.44
N SER A 379 -16.25 -37.13 17.30
CA SER A 379 -16.38 -36.51 18.62
C SER A 379 -15.00 -36.24 19.19
N ASN A 380 -14.88 -35.24 20.08
CA ASN A 380 -13.66 -34.98 20.87
C ASN A 380 -13.03 -36.27 21.45
N ALA A 381 -13.86 -37.13 22.04
CA ALA A 381 -13.40 -38.38 22.64
C ALA A 381 -12.91 -39.43 21.62
N GLY A 382 -13.33 -39.32 20.36
CA GLY A 382 -12.94 -40.21 19.26
C GLY A 382 -11.53 -39.91 18.74
N PHE A 383 -11.08 -38.66 18.84
CA PHE A 383 -9.76 -38.21 18.41
C PHE A 383 -8.65 -38.46 19.44
N TYR A 384 -8.96 -38.85 20.69
CA TYR A 384 -7.94 -38.96 21.74
C TYR A 384 -7.43 -40.39 21.97
N ASP A 385 -6.11 -40.57 21.98
CA ASP A 385 -5.42 -41.80 22.40
C ASP A 385 -4.33 -41.53 23.45
N ALA A 386 -4.64 -41.80 24.72
CA ALA A 386 -3.70 -41.66 25.84
C ALA A 386 -2.48 -42.60 25.78
N ALA A 387 -2.50 -43.63 24.93
CA ALA A 387 -1.37 -44.54 24.73
C ALA A 387 -0.42 -44.08 23.62
N PHE A 388 -0.74 -42.98 22.94
CA PHE A 388 0.09 -42.38 21.90
C PHE A 388 0.94 -41.21 22.48
N PRO A 389 2.21 -41.08 22.08
CA PRO A 389 2.99 -42.04 21.29
C PRO A 389 3.37 -43.25 22.16
N ALA A 390 3.65 -44.39 21.52
CA ALA A 390 3.89 -45.63 22.26
C ALA A 390 5.32 -45.69 22.85
N ALA A 391 6.27 -44.95 22.28
CA ALA A 391 7.65 -44.85 22.74
C ALA A 391 8.34 -43.62 22.12
N GLU A 392 9.43 -43.18 22.75
CA GLU A 392 10.38 -42.21 22.19
C GLU A 392 11.13 -42.81 20.99
N VAL A 393 11.13 -42.10 19.87
CA VAL A 393 11.88 -42.45 18.64
C VAL A 393 12.85 -41.32 18.35
N SER A 394 14.07 -41.66 17.93
CA SER A 394 15.05 -40.70 17.41
C SER A 394 15.71 -41.24 16.16
N ILE A 395 16.36 -40.37 15.39
CA ILE A 395 17.08 -40.73 14.15
C ILE A 395 18.05 -41.91 14.37
N ASP A 396 18.73 -41.96 15.52
CA ASP A 396 19.68 -43.03 15.85
C ASP A 396 19.02 -44.40 16.11
N THR A 397 17.71 -44.41 16.35
CA THR A 397 16.91 -45.64 16.53
C THR A 397 16.33 -46.18 15.23
N LEU A 398 16.37 -45.40 14.14
CA LEU A 398 15.85 -45.79 12.84
C LEU A 398 16.68 -46.92 12.18
N ASP A 399 16.04 -47.68 11.29
CA ASP A 399 16.77 -48.61 10.44
C ASP A 399 17.74 -47.82 9.54
N PRO A 400 19.03 -48.21 9.43
CA PRO A 400 20.01 -47.43 8.68
C PRO A 400 19.68 -47.21 7.20
N ALA A 401 18.93 -48.13 6.57
CA ALA A 401 18.52 -47.95 5.18
C ALA A 401 17.33 -46.98 5.04
N VAL A 402 16.43 -46.97 6.03
CA VAL A 402 15.30 -46.01 6.07
C VAL A 402 15.83 -44.61 6.36
N ARG A 403 16.69 -44.46 7.38
CA ARG A 403 17.35 -43.18 7.70
C ARG A 403 18.06 -42.59 6.48
N SER A 404 18.88 -43.38 5.79
CA SER A 404 19.63 -42.89 4.64
C SER A 404 18.74 -42.46 3.47
N ALA A 405 17.56 -43.08 3.29
CA ALA A 405 16.61 -42.68 2.26
C ALA A 405 15.85 -41.40 2.66
N ALA A 406 15.54 -41.23 3.95
CA ALA A 406 14.92 -40.03 4.48
C ALA A 406 15.87 -38.83 4.45
N GLU A 407 17.15 -39.01 4.81
CA GLU A 407 18.19 -37.98 4.67
C GLU A 407 18.32 -37.52 3.20
N GLU A 408 18.28 -38.44 2.24
CA GLU A 408 18.32 -38.10 0.80
C GLU A 408 17.06 -37.33 0.35
N ALA A 409 15.89 -37.65 0.90
CA ALA A 409 14.65 -36.94 0.60
C ALA A 409 14.63 -35.53 1.20
N ALA A 410 15.05 -35.39 2.46
CA ALA A 410 15.15 -34.09 3.13
C ALA A 410 16.16 -33.15 2.43
N GLU A 411 17.33 -33.65 2.06
CA GLU A 411 18.29 -32.86 1.26
C GLU A 411 17.70 -32.45 -0.11
N ALA A 412 16.91 -33.33 -0.73
CA ALA A 412 16.24 -33.02 -2.01
C ALA A 412 15.11 -31.99 -1.87
N ALA A 413 14.51 -31.88 -0.68
CA ALA A 413 13.55 -30.85 -0.31
C ALA A 413 14.21 -29.52 0.11
N GLY A 414 15.55 -29.41 0.06
CA GLY A 414 16.28 -28.18 0.36
C GLY A 414 16.69 -28.03 1.83
N LEU A 415 16.33 -28.98 2.70
CA LEU A 415 16.68 -28.93 4.12
C LEU A 415 18.19 -29.14 4.32
N THR A 416 18.78 -28.30 5.17
CA THR A 416 20.23 -28.33 5.42
C THR A 416 20.61 -29.39 6.47
N PRO A 417 21.48 -30.36 6.16
CA PRO A 417 21.90 -31.38 7.12
C PRO A 417 22.48 -30.83 8.42
N GLY A 418 22.00 -31.36 9.54
CA GLY A 418 22.46 -30.99 10.89
C GLY A 418 21.70 -29.82 11.53
N THR A 419 20.65 -29.32 10.88
CA THR A 419 19.66 -28.42 11.48
C THR A 419 18.56 -29.21 12.18
N ALA A 420 17.83 -28.59 13.11
CA ALA A 420 16.69 -29.21 13.79
C ALA A 420 15.57 -29.56 12.79
N ALA A 421 15.25 -28.65 11.87
CA ALA A 421 14.28 -28.88 10.80
C ALA A 421 14.63 -30.13 9.95
N PHE A 422 15.90 -30.27 9.56
CA PHE A 422 16.36 -31.47 8.85
C PHE A 422 16.21 -32.74 9.68
N GLU A 423 16.59 -32.69 10.96
CA GLU A 423 16.50 -33.86 11.85
C GLU A 423 15.04 -34.30 12.06
N ASN A 424 14.13 -33.35 12.26
CA ASN A 424 12.69 -33.59 12.41
C ASN A 424 12.11 -34.17 11.12
N ALA A 425 12.30 -33.49 9.99
CA ALA A 425 11.82 -33.94 8.68
C ALA A 425 12.27 -35.39 8.34
N VAL A 426 13.53 -35.72 8.62
CA VAL A 426 14.06 -37.08 8.43
C VAL A 426 13.35 -38.09 9.30
N LEU A 427 13.04 -37.74 10.55
CA LEU A 427 12.36 -38.61 11.49
C LEU A 427 10.91 -38.86 11.05
N ASP A 428 10.15 -37.82 10.75
CA ASP A 428 8.74 -37.94 10.37
C ASP A 428 8.58 -38.63 9.03
N PHE A 429 9.33 -38.22 8.01
CA PHE A 429 9.33 -38.89 6.72
C PHE A 429 9.73 -40.37 6.84
N ALA A 430 10.68 -40.72 7.71
CA ALA A 430 11.04 -42.11 7.96
C ALA A 430 9.92 -42.92 8.63
N LEU A 431 9.07 -42.28 9.44
CA LEU A 431 7.98 -42.91 10.19
C LEU A 431 6.68 -43.01 9.40
N THR A 432 6.41 -42.05 8.51
CA THR A 432 5.15 -41.91 7.77
C THR A 432 5.33 -42.29 6.28
N GLY A 433 6.47 -41.95 5.69
CA GLY A 433 6.71 -42.03 4.25
C GLY A 433 5.97 -40.95 3.45
N ASP A 434 5.56 -39.87 4.12
CA ASP A 434 4.75 -38.79 3.58
C ASP A 434 5.60 -37.54 3.34
N GLU A 435 5.70 -37.10 2.09
CA GLU A 435 6.56 -35.99 1.66
C GLU A 435 6.10 -34.63 2.22
N SER A 436 4.83 -34.49 2.60
CA SER A 436 4.31 -33.24 3.17
C SER A 436 5.07 -32.82 4.43
N PHE A 437 5.62 -33.75 5.22
CA PHE A 437 6.45 -33.44 6.39
C PHE A 437 7.79 -32.79 6.02
N LEU A 438 8.31 -33.07 4.82
CA LEU A 438 9.50 -32.40 4.32
C LEU A 438 9.16 -30.95 3.94
N ASP A 439 8.00 -30.74 3.30
CA ASP A 439 7.50 -29.41 2.94
C ASP A 439 7.24 -28.57 4.20
N SER A 440 6.59 -29.16 5.22
CA SER A 440 6.37 -28.56 6.55
C SER A 440 7.64 -27.99 7.14
N ALA A 441 8.68 -28.84 7.19
CA ALA A 441 9.95 -28.51 7.81
C ALA A 441 10.72 -27.45 7.02
N ALA A 442 10.47 -27.33 5.71
CA ALA A 442 11.08 -26.32 4.86
C ALA A 442 10.42 -24.93 5.01
N SER A 443 9.16 -24.89 5.44
CA SER A 443 8.38 -23.67 5.66
C SER A 443 8.30 -23.23 7.13
N VAL A 444 9.15 -23.79 8.00
CA VAL A 444 9.20 -23.40 9.43
C VAL A 444 9.94 -22.06 9.55
N PRO A 445 9.33 -21.05 10.22
CA PRO A 445 10.00 -19.81 10.57
C PRO A 445 11.32 -20.00 11.33
N LEU A 446 12.35 -19.29 10.90
CA LEU A 446 13.64 -19.16 11.55
C LEU A 446 13.70 -17.82 12.29
N VAL A 447 14.08 -17.87 13.56
CA VAL A 447 14.44 -16.67 14.32
C VAL A 447 15.93 -16.70 14.60
N GLN A 448 16.67 -15.77 14.00
CA GLN A 448 18.13 -15.73 14.10
C GLN A 448 18.64 -14.31 14.35
N THR A 449 19.58 -14.20 15.30
CA THR A 449 20.38 -12.99 15.49
C THR A 449 21.85 -13.34 15.29
N GLY A 450 22.54 -12.58 14.46
CA GLY A 450 23.98 -12.65 14.28
C GLY A 450 24.75 -12.07 15.47
N THR A 451 26.02 -11.76 15.23
CA THR A 451 26.99 -11.36 16.24
C THR A 451 27.49 -9.94 15.97
N ASP A 452 28.47 -9.48 16.75
CA ASP A 452 29.11 -8.17 16.52
C ASP A 452 30.13 -8.18 15.34
N GLY A 453 30.04 -9.14 14.42
CA GLY A 453 30.90 -9.13 13.24
C GLY A 453 30.27 -9.84 12.07
N ASN A 454 30.87 -9.67 10.89
CA ASN A 454 30.33 -10.06 9.60
C ASN A 454 29.81 -11.51 9.55
N ASP A 455 28.50 -11.65 9.52
CA ASP A 455 27.73 -12.87 9.52
C ASP A 455 27.02 -13.08 8.17
N VAL A 456 26.61 -14.33 7.94
CA VAL A 456 25.78 -14.71 6.79
C VAL A 456 24.60 -15.48 7.34
N LEU A 457 23.44 -14.86 7.27
CA LEU A 457 22.15 -15.42 7.65
C LEU A 457 21.40 -15.77 6.37
N THR A 458 20.71 -16.90 6.39
CA THR A 458 19.91 -17.34 5.24
C THR A 458 18.68 -18.03 5.80
N GLY A 459 17.54 -17.49 5.43
CA GLY A 459 16.23 -18.02 5.72
C GLY A 459 15.86 -19.20 4.83
N GLY A 460 14.58 -19.51 4.82
CA GLY A 460 13.96 -20.67 4.21
C GLY A 460 12.81 -20.30 3.30
N ALA A 461 11.72 -21.07 3.40
CA ALA A 461 10.49 -20.85 2.65
C ALA A 461 9.32 -20.49 3.57
N GLY A 462 9.60 -20.08 4.80
CA GLY A 462 8.61 -19.61 5.75
C GLY A 462 9.04 -18.24 6.28
N ASP A 463 8.07 -17.51 6.80
CA ASP A 463 8.22 -16.15 7.33
C ASP A 463 9.28 -16.07 8.44
N ASP A 464 10.49 -15.68 8.07
CA ASP A 464 11.64 -15.68 8.94
C ASP A 464 11.79 -14.33 9.67
N ASN A 465 12.50 -14.34 10.80
CA ASN A 465 12.93 -13.14 11.49
C ASN A 465 14.44 -13.18 11.68
N LEU A 466 15.16 -12.43 10.84
CA LEU A 466 16.60 -12.49 10.73
C LEU A 466 17.22 -11.11 11.01
N SER A 467 18.13 -11.05 11.99
CA SER A 467 18.86 -9.82 12.33
C SER A 467 20.37 -10.05 12.26
N GLY A 468 21.06 -9.31 11.38
CA GLY A 468 22.52 -9.38 11.16
C GLY A 468 23.30 -9.07 12.43
N GLY A 469 22.92 -8.01 13.13
CA GLY A 469 23.54 -7.62 14.38
C GLY A 469 24.43 -6.41 14.16
N ALA A 470 25.75 -6.53 14.28
CA ALA A 470 26.64 -5.43 13.96
C ALA A 470 27.84 -5.92 13.13
N GLY A 471 28.40 -5.03 12.31
CA GLY A 471 29.41 -5.39 11.32
C GLY A 471 28.75 -5.68 9.98
N ASP A 472 29.56 -5.80 8.92
CA ASP A 472 29.02 -5.89 7.56
C ASP A 472 28.49 -7.31 7.25
N ASP A 473 27.18 -7.44 7.30
CA ASP A 473 26.42 -8.69 7.30
C ASP A 473 25.75 -8.98 5.95
N ARG A 474 25.37 -10.24 5.75
CA ARG A 474 24.52 -10.66 4.63
C ARG A 474 23.31 -11.38 5.19
N VAL A 475 22.13 -10.83 4.93
CA VAL A 475 20.83 -11.39 5.31
C VAL A 475 20.05 -11.70 4.03
N ASP A 476 19.42 -12.87 3.98
CA ASP A 476 18.70 -13.39 2.81
C ASP A 476 17.48 -14.12 3.37
N GLY A 477 16.27 -13.58 3.19
CA GLY A 477 15.02 -14.10 3.75
C GLY A 477 14.57 -15.36 3.01
N GLY A 478 14.48 -15.28 1.69
CA GLY A 478 14.23 -16.43 0.83
C GLY A 478 12.81 -16.40 0.28
N ALA A 479 11.90 -17.15 0.88
CA ALA A 479 10.49 -17.07 0.53
C ALA A 479 9.63 -17.10 1.79
N GLY A 480 8.44 -16.53 1.73
CA GLY A 480 7.64 -16.20 2.90
C GLY A 480 7.67 -14.70 3.14
N ASP A 481 6.82 -14.22 4.03
CA ASP A 481 6.77 -12.81 4.40
C ASP A 481 7.77 -12.58 5.55
N ASP A 482 8.98 -12.13 5.24
CA ASP A 482 10.11 -12.10 6.15
C ASP A 482 10.24 -10.75 6.89
N ASN A 483 10.82 -10.77 8.10
CA ASN A 483 11.26 -9.57 8.82
C ASN A 483 12.79 -9.58 8.92
N LEU A 484 13.44 -8.67 8.21
CA LEU A 484 14.89 -8.68 8.00
C LEU A 484 15.53 -7.37 8.49
N SER A 485 16.63 -7.49 9.23
CA SER A 485 17.43 -6.35 9.67
C SER A 485 18.93 -6.57 9.45
N GLY A 486 19.60 -5.62 8.81
CA GLY A 486 21.07 -5.57 8.74
C GLY A 486 21.67 -5.21 10.09
N GLY A 487 21.37 -4.01 10.57
CA GLY A 487 21.89 -3.44 11.80
C GLY A 487 22.94 -2.37 11.51
N PRO A 488 23.90 -2.10 12.43
CA PRO A 488 25.01 -1.21 12.12
C PRO A 488 26.11 -1.93 11.33
N GLY A 489 26.42 -1.49 10.13
CA GLY A 489 27.33 -2.15 9.20
C GLY A 489 27.07 -1.69 7.76
N ASP A 490 27.93 -2.07 6.81
CA ASP A 490 27.59 -1.95 5.39
C ASP A 490 26.98 -3.29 4.94
N ASP A 491 25.66 -3.44 5.07
CA ASP A 491 24.97 -4.72 5.03
C ASP A 491 24.38 -5.04 3.65
N GLY A 492 24.08 -6.32 3.42
CA GLY A 492 23.38 -6.78 2.23
C GLY A 492 22.14 -7.59 2.61
N VAL A 493 20.96 -7.01 2.45
CA VAL A 493 19.66 -7.59 2.82
C VAL A 493 18.88 -7.95 1.55
N ILE A 494 18.32 -9.16 1.47
CA ILE A 494 17.42 -9.58 0.38
C ILE A 494 16.19 -10.18 1.01
N GLY A 495 15.01 -9.68 0.63
CA GLY A 495 13.70 -10.24 0.99
C GLY A 495 13.50 -11.59 0.31
N GLY A 496 13.12 -11.55 -0.97
CA GLY A 496 13.01 -12.72 -1.82
C GLY A 496 11.64 -12.83 -2.44
N ALA A 497 10.77 -13.68 -1.93
CA ALA A 497 9.41 -13.84 -2.44
C ALA A 497 8.41 -13.88 -1.29
N GLY A 498 7.43 -12.99 -1.29
CA GLY A 498 6.58 -12.68 -0.13
C GLY A 498 6.58 -11.16 0.07
N GLY A 499 5.67 -10.66 0.90
CA GLY A 499 5.71 -9.26 1.31
C GLY A 499 6.65 -9.08 2.50
N ASP A 500 7.86 -8.60 2.23
CA ASP A 500 8.95 -8.55 3.20
C ASP A 500 9.03 -7.19 3.90
N VAL A 501 9.36 -7.19 5.19
CA VAL A 501 9.72 -5.97 5.94
C VAL A 501 11.22 -5.96 6.16
N MET A 502 11.91 -4.93 5.67
CA MET A 502 13.36 -4.85 5.70
C MET A 502 13.87 -3.53 6.27
N THR A 503 14.94 -3.59 7.05
CA THR A 503 15.67 -2.42 7.53
C THR A 503 17.19 -2.61 7.37
N GLY A 504 17.85 -1.69 6.68
CA GLY A 504 19.31 -1.65 6.54
C GLY A 504 19.95 -1.32 7.88
N GLY A 505 19.73 -0.10 8.36
CA GLY A 505 20.16 0.35 9.68
C GLY A 505 21.13 1.50 9.59
N ALA A 506 22.41 1.28 9.88
CA ALA A 506 23.40 2.36 9.84
C ALA A 506 24.68 1.90 9.13
N GLY A 507 25.07 2.62 8.09
CA GLY A 507 26.13 2.27 7.15
C GLY A 507 25.56 2.25 5.74
N ASN A 508 26.37 1.88 4.75
CA ASN A 508 25.93 1.94 3.36
C ASN A 508 25.44 0.55 2.92
N ASP A 509 24.13 0.39 2.88
CA ASP A 509 23.47 -0.90 2.74
C ASP A 509 23.07 -1.22 1.29
N ASN A 510 22.90 -2.51 0.99
CA ASN A 510 22.41 -3.01 -0.29
C ASN A 510 21.18 -3.88 -0.08
N MET A 511 20.02 -3.38 -0.48
CA MET A 511 18.72 -3.96 -0.20
C MET A 511 17.97 -4.30 -1.49
N ALA A 512 17.26 -5.42 -1.50
CA ALA A 512 16.37 -5.82 -2.59
C ALA A 512 15.15 -6.55 -2.03
N GLY A 513 13.95 -6.03 -2.28
CA GLY A 513 12.67 -6.61 -1.87
C GLY A 513 12.42 -7.94 -2.55
N GLY A 514 12.10 -7.91 -3.84
CA GLY A 514 11.98 -9.11 -4.65
C GLY A 514 10.59 -9.24 -5.27
N ASP A 515 9.91 -10.36 -5.01
CA ASP A 515 8.55 -10.59 -5.49
C ASP A 515 7.56 -10.42 -4.32
N GLY A 516 6.68 -9.42 -4.33
CA GLY A 516 5.71 -9.15 -3.27
C GLY A 516 5.57 -7.65 -3.03
N ASN A 517 4.69 -7.25 -2.12
CA ASN A 517 4.59 -5.86 -1.72
C ASN A 517 5.50 -5.67 -0.50
N ASP A 518 6.65 -5.04 -0.70
CA ASP A 518 7.72 -4.96 0.29
C ASP A 518 7.75 -3.60 1.02
N ASP A 519 8.21 -3.59 2.27
CA ASP A 519 8.49 -2.39 3.07
C ASP A 519 10.02 -2.29 3.29
N VAL A 520 10.67 -1.41 2.53
CA VAL A 520 12.14 -1.29 2.48
C VAL A 520 12.59 0.02 3.12
N ARG A 521 13.38 -0.08 4.20
CA ARG A 521 13.94 1.10 4.89
C ARG A 521 15.47 1.06 4.90
N GLY A 522 16.11 2.06 4.28
CA GLY A 522 17.57 2.21 4.22
C GLY A 522 18.16 2.50 5.59
N GLY A 523 17.98 3.73 6.08
CA GLY A 523 18.44 4.15 7.40
C GLY A 523 19.43 5.30 7.34
N ASP A 524 20.50 5.23 8.15
CA ASP A 524 21.59 6.18 8.10
C ASP A 524 22.68 5.66 7.13
N GLY A 525 22.99 6.34 6.04
CA GLY A 525 24.09 6.00 5.12
C GLY A 525 23.68 6.17 3.66
N ASP A 526 24.64 5.97 2.74
CA ASP A 526 24.32 6.03 1.31
C ASP A 526 23.90 4.63 0.84
N ASP A 527 22.60 4.40 0.74
CA ASP A 527 22.00 3.09 0.54
C ASP A 527 21.66 2.80 -0.93
N PHE A 528 21.64 1.52 -1.28
CA PHE A 528 21.17 1.05 -2.58
C PHE A 528 19.96 0.14 -2.38
N MET A 529 18.79 0.58 -2.81
CA MET A 529 17.52 -0.10 -2.58
C MET A 529 16.79 -0.42 -3.88
N GLY A 530 16.06 -1.53 -3.89
CA GLY A 530 15.14 -1.88 -4.96
C GLY A 530 13.91 -2.61 -4.42
N GLY A 531 12.71 -2.20 -4.86
CA GLY A 531 11.44 -2.83 -4.52
C GLY A 531 11.30 -4.18 -5.22
N GLY A 532 11.04 -4.17 -6.53
CA GLY A 532 11.06 -5.38 -7.35
C GLY A 532 9.77 -5.58 -8.13
N LEU A 533 9.01 -6.62 -7.81
CA LEU A 533 7.66 -6.87 -8.36
C LEU A 533 6.65 -6.71 -7.25
N GLY A 534 5.68 -5.82 -7.39
CA GLY A 534 4.66 -5.56 -6.39
C GLY A 534 4.55 -4.07 -6.15
N SER A 535 3.58 -3.66 -5.35
CA SER A 535 3.47 -2.27 -4.92
C SER A 535 4.27 -2.10 -3.64
N ASP A 536 5.42 -1.43 -3.74
CA ASP A 536 6.42 -1.36 -2.68
C ASP A 536 6.36 -0.02 -1.94
N PHE A 537 6.68 -0.05 -0.64
CA PHE A 537 6.88 1.14 0.18
C PHE A 537 8.35 1.27 0.53
N MET A 538 8.96 2.41 0.20
CA MET A 538 10.41 2.60 0.35
C MET A 538 10.76 3.92 1.02
N LEU A 539 11.67 3.85 2.02
CA LEU A 539 12.22 5.00 2.73
C LEU A 539 13.76 4.97 2.70
N GLY A 540 14.41 5.95 2.05
CA GLY A 540 15.87 6.10 2.09
C GLY A 540 16.36 6.59 3.45
N GLN A 541 15.73 7.65 3.93
CA GLN A 541 15.98 8.33 5.20
C GLN A 541 17.16 9.30 5.16
N ALA A 542 18.39 8.91 5.49
CA ALA A 542 19.49 9.87 5.64
C ALA A 542 20.78 9.40 4.97
N GLY A 543 21.20 10.11 3.93
CA GLY A 543 22.40 9.84 3.14
C GLY A 543 22.08 9.99 1.66
N ASP A 544 23.09 9.86 0.79
CA ASP A 544 22.88 10.02 -0.66
C ASP A 544 22.42 8.68 -1.27
N ASP A 545 21.12 8.43 -1.28
CA ASP A 545 20.51 7.14 -1.56
C ASP A 545 20.30 6.88 -3.06
N THR A 546 20.26 5.60 -3.44
CA THR A 546 19.87 5.16 -4.79
C THR A 546 18.71 4.17 -4.70
N ILE A 547 17.54 4.57 -5.19
CA ILE A 547 16.28 3.86 -4.99
C ILE A 547 15.65 3.53 -6.35
N GLY A 548 15.14 2.30 -6.50
CA GLY A 548 14.34 1.89 -7.65
C GLY A 548 13.08 1.13 -7.24
N GLY A 549 11.88 1.63 -7.58
CA GLY A 549 10.61 0.96 -7.24
C GLY A 549 10.47 -0.37 -7.96
N GLY A 550 10.44 -0.34 -9.28
CA GLY A 550 10.45 -1.56 -10.09
C GLY A 550 9.16 -1.71 -10.89
N PHE A 551 8.34 -2.70 -10.54
CA PHE A 551 7.05 -2.95 -11.20
C PHE A 551 5.94 -2.95 -10.17
N GLY A 552 4.91 -2.15 -10.38
CA GLY A 552 3.81 -1.95 -9.45
C GLY A 552 3.65 -0.46 -9.20
N ASN A 553 2.63 -0.11 -8.43
CA ASN A 553 2.44 1.28 -8.03
C ASN A 553 3.20 1.48 -6.73
N ASP A 554 4.35 2.14 -6.79
CA ASP A 554 5.30 2.24 -5.68
C ASP A 554 5.16 3.57 -4.93
N THR A 555 5.45 3.56 -3.63
CA THR A 555 5.53 4.78 -2.80
C THR A 555 6.95 4.94 -2.29
N ILE A 556 7.60 6.03 -2.69
CA ILE A 556 9.02 6.28 -2.44
C ILE A 556 9.20 7.62 -1.72
N ASN A 557 9.93 7.60 -0.60
CA ASN A 557 10.47 8.80 0.03
C ASN A 557 11.99 8.64 0.16
N ALA A 558 12.77 9.46 -0.53
CA ALA A 558 14.22 9.35 -0.52
C ALA A 558 14.81 9.92 0.77
N GLY A 559 14.40 11.12 1.18
CA GLY A 559 14.59 11.63 2.53
C GLY A 559 15.55 12.80 2.60
N ILE A 560 16.73 12.62 3.18
CA ILE A 560 17.74 13.68 3.33
C ILE A 560 19.04 13.21 2.68
N GLY A 561 19.51 13.95 1.69
CA GLY A 561 20.73 13.64 0.94
C GLY A 561 20.55 14.03 -0.52
N ASP A 562 21.62 13.95 -1.31
CA ASP A 562 21.50 14.14 -2.76
C ASP A 562 21.15 12.78 -3.39
N ASP A 563 19.86 12.51 -3.58
CA ASP A 563 19.31 11.18 -3.87
C ASP A 563 19.14 10.89 -5.37
N VAL A 564 19.08 9.61 -5.72
CA VAL A 564 18.78 9.14 -7.09
C VAL A 564 17.62 8.15 -7.06
N VAL A 565 16.47 8.56 -7.61
CA VAL A 565 15.24 7.76 -7.60
C VAL A 565 14.78 7.39 -9.00
N ALA A 566 14.34 6.15 -9.18
CA ALA A 566 13.55 5.73 -10.32
C ALA A 566 12.26 5.04 -9.85
N GLY A 567 11.09 5.54 -10.23
CA GLY A 567 9.79 4.92 -9.90
C GLY A 567 9.69 3.53 -10.52
N GLY A 568 9.57 3.49 -11.84
CA GLY A 568 9.63 2.24 -12.58
C GLY A 568 8.44 2.09 -13.49
N ALA A 569 7.57 1.14 -13.21
CA ALA A 569 6.40 0.87 -14.03
C ALA A 569 5.16 0.65 -13.19
N GLY A 570 4.16 1.49 -13.38
CA GLY A 570 2.99 1.61 -12.53
C GLY A 570 2.81 3.08 -12.17
N ASP A 571 1.69 3.41 -11.55
CA ASP A 571 1.41 4.80 -11.16
C ASP A 571 2.09 5.05 -9.81
N ASP A 572 3.24 5.71 -9.83
CA ASP A 572 4.15 5.84 -8.69
C ASP A 572 3.96 7.17 -7.93
N VAL A 573 4.24 7.17 -6.63
CA VAL A 573 4.32 8.36 -5.78
C VAL A 573 5.74 8.52 -5.26
N ILE A 574 6.40 9.62 -5.63
CA ILE A 574 7.81 9.85 -5.35
C ILE A 574 7.99 11.20 -4.64
N ASN A 575 8.71 11.19 -3.51
CA ASN A 575 9.16 12.39 -2.80
C ASN A 575 10.69 12.33 -2.61
N GLY A 576 11.41 13.32 -3.13
CA GLY A 576 12.87 13.45 -2.99
C GLY A 576 13.26 13.86 -1.58
N GLY A 577 12.70 14.97 -1.11
CA GLY A 577 12.84 15.40 0.27
C GLY A 577 13.79 16.57 0.39
N ALA A 578 15.02 16.36 0.88
CA ALA A 578 15.96 17.46 1.07
C ALA A 578 17.36 17.13 0.56
N GLY A 579 17.83 17.86 -0.43
CA GLY A 579 19.12 17.73 -1.10
C GLY A 579 18.96 18.00 -2.59
N ASP A 580 20.05 18.00 -3.35
CA ASP A 580 19.96 18.17 -4.81
C ASP A 580 19.69 16.80 -5.47
N ASP A 581 18.43 16.49 -5.74
CA ASP A 581 17.95 15.15 -6.12
C ASP A 581 17.88 14.91 -7.63
N VAL A 582 17.93 13.64 -8.04
CA VAL A 582 17.74 13.21 -9.44
C VAL A 582 16.66 12.14 -9.51
N MET A 583 15.52 12.45 -10.11
CA MET A 583 14.34 11.57 -10.08
C MET A 583 13.75 11.33 -11.47
N GLY A 584 13.29 10.10 -11.70
CA GLY A 584 12.56 9.73 -12.92
C GLY A 584 11.45 8.73 -12.64
N ALA A 585 10.19 9.15 -12.76
CA ALA A 585 9.04 8.31 -12.44
C ALA A 585 8.81 7.18 -13.46
N SER A 586 9.10 7.46 -14.73
CA SER A 586 9.27 6.50 -15.84
C SER A 586 7.99 6.11 -16.59
N PHE A 587 7.18 5.18 -16.10
CA PHE A 587 6.00 4.69 -16.83
C PHE A 587 4.78 4.60 -15.92
N GLY A 588 3.73 5.35 -16.19
CA GLY A 588 2.52 5.36 -15.37
C GLY A 588 2.02 6.79 -15.26
N ASP A 589 0.85 6.99 -14.69
CA ASP A 589 0.40 8.34 -14.35
C ASP A 589 0.99 8.68 -12.97
N ASP A 590 2.15 9.34 -12.96
CA ASP A 590 3.01 9.43 -11.77
C ASP A 590 2.79 10.74 -10.99
N THR A 591 3.09 10.73 -9.68
CA THR A 591 3.17 11.94 -8.83
C THR A 591 4.58 12.09 -8.28
N VAL A 592 5.22 13.23 -8.55
CA VAL A 592 6.60 13.53 -8.16
C VAL A 592 6.65 14.84 -7.38
N ASP A 593 7.31 14.82 -6.23
CA ASP A 593 7.61 15.96 -5.36
C ASP A 593 9.14 16.05 -5.16
N GLY A 594 9.77 17.10 -5.67
CA GLY A 594 11.20 17.41 -5.54
C GLY A 594 11.60 17.65 -4.09
N GLY A 595 10.92 18.60 -3.46
CA GLY A 595 11.12 18.97 -2.07
C GLY A 595 12.02 20.19 -1.94
N VAL A 596 13.19 20.06 -1.33
CA VAL A 596 14.12 21.18 -1.07
C VAL A 596 15.47 20.88 -1.67
N GLY A 597 15.91 21.68 -2.63
CA GLY A 597 17.20 21.55 -3.28
C GLY A 597 17.12 21.93 -4.75
N ASN A 598 18.19 21.72 -5.50
CA ASN A 598 18.14 21.95 -6.96
C ASN A 598 18.04 20.61 -7.66
N ASP A 599 16.84 20.27 -8.10
CA ASP A 599 16.45 18.92 -8.48
C ASP A 599 16.41 18.73 -10.00
N ASP A 600 16.68 17.51 -10.47
CA ASP A 600 16.53 17.07 -11.87
C ASP A 600 15.41 16.03 -11.96
N LEU A 601 14.22 16.48 -12.35
CA LEU A 601 12.97 15.71 -12.28
C LEU A 601 12.47 15.29 -13.66
N GLY A 602 11.96 14.07 -13.77
CA GLY A 602 11.33 13.55 -14.97
C GLY A 602 10.05 12.76 -14.69
N GLY A 603 8.94 13.12 -15.32
CA GLY A 603 7.69 12.36 -15.27
C GLY A 603 7.82 11.06 -16.07
N GLY A 604 8.06 11.18 -17.38
CA GLY A 604 8.36 10.04 -18.23
C GLY A 604 7.26 9.79 -19.25
N THR A 605 6.39 8.81 -19.02
CA THR A 605 5.22 8.57 -19.88
C THR A 605 3.99 8.38 -19.03
N GLY A 606 2.92 9.09 -19.34
CA GLY A 606 1.71 9.02 -18.52
C GLY A 606 0.93 10.31 -18.62
N ARG A 607 0.15 10.61 -17.60
CA ARG A 607 -0.20 11.96 -17.22
C ARG A 607 0.45 12.16 -15.86
N ASP A 608 1.52 12.93 -15.85
CA ASP A 608 2.33 13.09 -14.65
C ASP A 608 1.96 14.40 -13.93
N VAL A 609 2.02 14.37 -12.61
CA VAL A 609 1.92 15.55 -11.74
C VAL A 609 3.27 15.74 -11.06
N ILE A 610 3.90 16.88 -11.30
CA ILE A 610 5.24 17.19 -10.81
C ILE A 610 5.20 18.52 -10.06
N ASP A 611 5.62 18.49 -8.80
CA ASP A 611 5.93 19.65 -7.96
C ASP A 611 7.43 19.66 -7.72
N ALA A 612 8.14 20.69 -8.15
CA ALA A 612 9.59 20.76 -8.02
C ALA A 612 10.04 21.26 -6.63
N GLY A 613 9.25 22.12 -5.98
CA GLY A 613 9.50 22.59 -4.62
C GLY A 613 10.43 23.81 -4.51
N ASP A 614 11.35 23.80 -3.54
CA ASP A 614 12.26 24.92 -3.24
C ASP A 614 13.63 24.72 -3.93
N GLY A 615 14.00 25.52 -4.92
CA GLY A 615 15.36 25.65 -5.44
C GLY A 615 15.42 25.90 -6.95
N ASP A 616 16.63 25.94 -7.55
CA ASP A 616 16.76 26.17 -8.99
C ASP A 616 16.64 24.83 -9.75
N ASP A 617 15.42 24.44 -10.14
CA ASP A 617 15.09 23.09 -10.59
C ASP A 617 15.14 22.89 -12.12
N SER A 618 15.18 21.62 -12.52
CA SER A 618 15.16 21.18 -13.91
C SER A 618 14.14 20.07 -14.10
N VAL A 619 12.99 20.41 -14.69
CA VAL A 619 11.85 19.49 -14.84
C VAL A 619 11.57 19.14 -16.30
N GLY A 620 11.32 17.87 -16.56
CA GLY A 620 10.76 17.38 -17.83
C GLY A 620 9.51 16.51 -17.61
N GLY A 621 8.34 16.96 -18.05
CA GLY A 621 7.09 16.18 -17.98
C GLY A 621 7.21 14.87 -18.76
N GLY A 622 7.52 14.95 -20.05
CA GLY A 622 7.82 13.79 -20.88
C GLY A 622 6.79 13.58 -21.97
N GLU A 623 6.22 12.39 -22.07
CA GLU A 623 5.11 12.10 -22.99
C GLU A 623 3.82 11.97 -22.19
N GLY A 624 2.95 12.96 -22.27
CA GLY A 624 1.77 13.00 -21.42
C GLY A 624 1.01 14.28 -21.55
N ASP A 625 -0.20 14.32 -20.99
CA ASP A 625 -0.82 15.64 -20.75
C ASP A 625 -0.43 16.01 -19.32
N ASP A 626 0.76 16.58 -19.12
CA ASP A 626 1.42 16.67 -17.81
C ASP A 626 1.06 17.97 -17.06
N THR A 627 1.14 17.93 -15.73
CA THR A 627 1.00 19.10 -14.84
C THR A 627 2.31 19.32 -14.10
N ILE A 628 2.90 20.50 -14.25
CA ILE A 628 4.20 20.86 -13.68
C ILE A 628 4.05 22.16 -12.88
N ASP A 629 4.52 22.16 -11.64
CA ASP A 629 4.74 23.33 -10.79
C ASP A 629 6.24 23.44 -10.49
N GLY A 630 6.83 24.59 -10.82
CA GLY A 630 8.26 24.89 -10.58
C GLY A 630 8.57 25.33 -9.15
N GLY A 631 7.60 25.89 -8.41
CA GLY A 631 7.83 26.30 -7.03
C GLY A 631 8.71 27.55 -6.86
N ASP A 632 9.65 27.51 -5.92
CA ASP A 632 10.50 28.64 -5.51
C ASP A 632 11.89 28.54 -6.17
N GLY A 633 12.24 29.33 -7.18
CA GLY A 633 13.61 29.40 -7.71
C GLY A 633 13.74 29.90 -9.15
N ASP A 634 14.96 29.84 -9.71
CA ASP A 634 15.14 30.14 -11.14
C ASP A 634 15.09 28.82 -11.95
N ASP A 635 13.91 28.41 -12.43
CA ASP A 635 13.68 27.04 -12.91
C ASP A 635 13.84 26.83 -14.42
N PHE A 636 14.05 25.57 -14.80
CA PHE A 636 13.97 25.11 -16.18
C PHE A 636 12.86 24.07 -16.34
N LEU A 637 11.76 24.46 -16.97
CA LEU A 637 10.56 23.62 -17.10
C LEU A 637 10.30 23.26 -18.56
N ALA A 638 10.11 21.96 -18.81
CA ALA A 638 9.74 21.45 -20.13
C ALA A 638 8.56 20.47 -20.03
N GLY A 639 7.43 20.79 -20.64
CA GLY A 639 6.24 19.91 -20.66
C GLY A 639 6.53 18.63 -21.43
N GLY A 640 6.97 18.77 -22.68
CA GLY A 640 7.40 17.64 -23.50
C GLY A 640 6.46 17.43 -24.67
N GLY A 641 5.65 16.39 -24.65
CA GLY A 641 4.76 16.04 -25.75
C GLY A 641 3.34 15.79 -25.30
N ARG A 642 2.39 16.28 -26.09
CA ARG A 642 0.94 16.48 -25.85
C ARG A 642 0.70 17.74 -25.01
N ASN A 643 -0.48 17.87 -24.40
CA ASN A 643 -0.95 19.17 -23.93
C ASN A 643 -0.62 19.32 -22.45
N ASP A 644 0.35 20.16 -22.15
CA ASP A 644 0.88 20.30 -20.79
C ASP A 644 0.34 21.56 -20.10
N SER A 645 0.28 21.53 -18.77
CA SER A 645 0.01 22.68 -17.89
C SER A 645 1.25 22.94 -17.04
N ILE A 646 1.82 24.14 -17.16
CA ILE A 646 3.09 24.48 -16.49
C ILE A 646 2.93 25.80 -15.74
N GLU A 647 3.25 25.78 -14.44
CA GLU A 647 3.37 26.96 -13.57
C GLU A 647 4.86 27.14 -13.20
N GLY A 648 5.40 28.33 -13.45
CA GLY A 648 6.78 28.69 -13.15
C GLY A 648 7.03 28.87 -11.66
N GLY A 649 6.18 29.67 -11.01
CA GLY A 649 6.27 29.93 -9.57
C GLY A 649 7.04 31.23 -9.27
N ASP A 650 7.84 31.23 -8.20
CA ASP A 650 8.60 32.39 -7.71
C ASP A 650 10.03 32.36 -8.29
N GLY A 651 10.41 33.30 -9.15
CA GLY A 651 11.80 33.46 -9.62
C GLY A 651 11.90 33.61 -11.12
N ALA A 652 13.10 33.51 -11.71
CA ALA A 652 13.28 33.83 -13.13
C ALA A 652 13.35 32.58 -14.01
N ASP A 653 12.21 32.15 -14.51
CA ASP A 653 12.03 30.81 -15.06
C ASP A 653 12.27 30.72 -16.56
N VAL A 654 12.55 29.50 -17.02
CA VAL A 654 12.69 29.16 -18.43
C VAL A 654 11.74 28.04 -18.78
N ILE A 655 10.62 28.40 -19.41
CA ILE A 655 9.50 27.50 -19.68
C ILE A 655 9.45 27.13 -21.16
N ASN A 656 9.26 25.84 -21.46
CA ASN A 656 9.09 25.31 -22.80
C ASN A 656 8.00 24.23 -22.83
N GLY A 657 6.77 24.59 -23.21
CA GLY A 657 5.63 23.65 -23.35
C GLY A 657 5.98 22.42 -24.19
N GLY A 658 6.39 22.61 -25.44
CA GLY A 658 6.89 21.53 -26.28
C GLY A 658 5.99 21.23 -27.48
N ASP A 659 5.62 19.96 -27.66
CA ASP A 659 4.78 19.49 -28.75
C ASP A 659 3.32 19.37 -28.28
N GLY A 660 2.47 20.38 -28.45
CA GLY A 660 1.11 20.22 -27.94
C GLY A 660 0.22 21.43 -28.13
N ASN A 661 -0.81 21.53 -27.30
CA ASN A 661 -1.46 22.80 -27.02
C ASN A 661 -1.26 23.07 -25.53
N ASP A 662 -0.20 23.80 -25.20
CA ASP A 662 0.28 23.90 -23.84
C ASP A 662 -0.26 25.15 -23.17
N THR A 663 -0.46 25.09 -21.85
CA THR A 663 -0.81 26.26 -21.02
C THR A 663 0.34 26.54 -20.08
N MET A 664 0.80 27.79 -20.06
CA MET A 664 1.96 28.22 -19.27
C MET A 664 1.61 29.46 -18.46
N ASP A 665 1.96 29.45 -17.19
CA ASP A 665 1.98 30.58 -16.26
C ASP A 665 3.43 30.79 -15.81
N GLY A 666 3.96 31.99 -15.98
CA GLY A 666 5.34 32.33 -15.60
C GLY A 666 5.50 32.59 -14.12
N GLY A 667 4.49 33.14 -13.47
CA GLY A 667 4.53 33.49 -12.06
C GLY A 667 5.29 34.79 -11.76
N ASP A 668 5.95 34.82 -10.60
CA ASP A 668 6.53 36.00 -9.98
C ASP A 668 8.00 36.14 -10.40
N GLY A 669 8.29 36.80 -11.52
CA GLY A 669 9.60 36.55 -12.11
C GLY A 669 10.11 37.51 -13.15
N ALA A 670 11.00 37.00 -14.00
CA ALA A 670 11.45 37.66 -15.21
C ALA A 670 11.70 36.58 -16.25
N ASP A 671 10.60 36.10 -16.79
CA ASP A 671 10.52 34.72 -17.26
C ASP A 671 10.78 34.62 -18.75
N VAL A 672 11.14 33.42 -19.19
CA VAL A 672 11.56 33.15 -20.55
C VAL A 672 10.77 31.99 -21.13
N PHE A 673 9.75 32.32 -21.92
CA PHE A 673 9.00 31.36 -22.70
C PHE A 673 9.77 30.99 -23.98
N VAL A 674 10.20 29.75 -24.09
CA VAL A 674 11.09 29.27 -25.15
C VAL A 674 10.32 28.59 -26.27
N TRP A 675 10.68 28.92 -27.50
CA TRP A 675 10.12 28.35 -28.72
C TRP A 675 11.21 27.90 -29.69
N ASN A 676 11.31 26.58 -29.86
CA ASN A 676 12.34 25.96 -30.69
C ASN A 676 11.78 25.50 -32.05
N GLU A 677 11.08 24.37 -32.08
CA GLU A 677 10.27 23.81 -33.18
C GLU A 677 9.28 22.84 -32.52
N GLY A 678 8.04 22.76 -32.98
CA GLY A 678 7.03 21.83 -32.47
C GLY A 678 5.94 21.55 -33.51
N ASP A 679 4.81 21.00 -33.11
CA ASP A 679 3.81 20.50 -34.04
C ASP A 679 3.01 21.58 -34.81
N ALA A 680 3.00 21.47 -36.15
CA ALA A 680 2.33 22.47 -36.99
C ALA A 680 0.80 22.45 -36.80
N GLY A 681 0.27 23.49 -36.18
CA GLY A 681 -1.15 23.63 -35.84
C GLY A 681 -1.44 23.66 -34.35
N ALA A 682 -0.43 23.41 -33.51
CA ALA A 682 -0.42 23.67 -32.08
C ALA A 682 -0.83 25.10 -31.73
N THR A 683 -1.51 25.26 -30.61
CA THR A 683 -1.91 26.52 -30.01
C THR A 683 -1.59 26.50 -28.53
N ASP A 684 -0.60 27.30 -28.16
CA ASP A 684 -0.10 27.37 -26.79
C ASP A 684 -0.52 28.71 -26.18
N VAL A 685 -0.78 28.73 -24.88
CA VAL A 685 -1.32 29.87 -24.13
C VAL A 685 -0.35 30.26 -23.03
N ILE A 686 -0.05 31.56 -22.93
CA ILE A 686 0.64 32.17 -21.80
C ILE A 686 -0.38 33.03 -21.05
N LEU A 687 -0.59 32.73 -19.76
CA LEU A 687 -1.68 33.28 -18.96
C LEU A 687 -1.37 34.67 -18.37
N ASP A 688 -0.11 34.93 -18.03
CA ASP A 688 0.27 35.99 -17.08
C ASP A 688 1.37 36.96 -17.57
N PHE A 689 1.88 36.79 -18.80
CA PHE A 689 3.01 37.54 -19.37
C PHE A 689 3.09 39.04 -18.98
N GLU A 690 4.18 39.41 -18.29
CA GLU A 690 4.48 40.75 -17.82
C GLU A 690 5.33 41.57 -18.82
N ASP A 691 4.71 42.53 -19.51
CA ASP A 691 5.38 43.44 -20.46
C ASP A 691 6.60 44.16 -19.85
N GLY A 692 7.77 43.99 -20.49
CA GLY A 692 9.04 44.58 -20.09
C GLY A 692 9.73 43.90 -18.90
N ILE A 693 9.18 42.78 -18.42
CA ILE A 693 9.77 41.90 -17.41
C ILE A 693 10.08 40.55 -18.08
N ASP A 694 9.07 39.94 -18.70
CA ASP A 694 9.21 38.63 -19.36
C ASP A 694 9.69 38.73 -20.80
N SER A 695 10.08 37.59 -21.37
CA SER A 695 10.55 37.50 -22.73
C SER A 695 10.17 36.21 -23.44
N ILE A 696 9.95 36.32 -24.75
CA ILE A 696 9.70 35.18 -25.63
C ILE A 696 10.97 34.89 -26.44
N ARG A 697 11.52 33.69 -26.27
CA ARG A 697 12.73 33.25 -26.95
C ARG A 697 12.41 32.43 -28.19
N LEU A 698 12.69 32.99 -29.37
CA LEU A 698 12.44 32.34 -30.66
C LEU A 698 13.74 31.95 -31.38
N THR A 699 13.85 30.69 -31.81
CA THR A 699 14.98 30.24 -32.66
C THR A 699 14.62 30.31 -34.14
N GLY A 700 15.55 30.73 -35.01
CA GLY A 700 15.38 30.59 -36.47
C GLY A 700 14.65 31.71 -37.22
N VAL A 701 14.23 32.79 -36.53
CA VAL A 701 13.55 33.94 -37.16
C VAL A 701 14.54 34.74 -38.02
N GLU A 702 14.38 34.76 -39.35
CA GLU A 702 15.21 35.59 -40.23
C GLU A 702 14.74 37.07 -40.27
N ASN A 703 15.68 38.01 -40.27
CA ASN A 703 15.37 39.44 -40.39
C ASN A 703 14.66 39.76 -41.71
N ALA A 704 13.64 40.62 -41.65
CA ALA A 704 13.25 41.40 -42.81
C ALA A 704 14.47 42.19 -43.37
N PRO A 705 14.62 42.34 -44.70
CA PRO A 705 15.83 42.94 -45.28
C PRO A 705 16.11 44.37 -44.79
N GLY A 706 17.09 44.53 -43.90
CA GLY A 706 17.69 45.82 -43.51
C GLY A 706 17.20 46.45 -42.21
N SER A 707 16.46 45.73 -41.35
CA SER A 707 15.79 46.29 -40.17
C SER A 707 16.36 45.89 -38.79
N GLY A 708 17.37 45.01 -38.69
CA GLY A 708 17.95 44.61 -37.39
C GLY A 708 16.93 43.84 -36.52
N LEU A 709 17.02 43.88 -35.18
CA LEU A 709 16.09 43.17 -34.27
C LEU A 709 14.62 43.51 -34.53
N GLN A 710 14.30 44.79 -34.75
CA GLN A 710 12.97 45.22 -35.19
C GLN A 710 12.52 44.49 -36.46
N GLY A 711 13.45 44.17 -37.36
CA GLY A 711 13.18 43.39 -38.56
C GLY A 711 12.85 41.93 -38.32
N ARG A 712 13.23 41.35 -37.18
CA ARG A 712 12.81 39.99 -36.78
C ARG A 712 11.41 40.04 -36.20
N VAL A 713 11.11 41.00 -35.32
CA VAL A 713 9.74 41.26 -34.81
C VAL A 713 8.78 41.57 -35.96
N ASP A 714 9.15 42.46 -36.90
CA ASP A 714 8.34 42.79 -38.09
C ASP A 714 8.08 41.57 -39.00
N ALA A 715 8.86 40.48 -38.84
CA ALA A 715 8.67 39.24 -39.59
C ALA A 715 7.67 38.28 -38.92
N LEU A 716 7.36 38.50 -37.63
CA LEU A 716 6.33 37.78 -36.89
C LEU A 716 4.94 38.31 -37.24
N MET A 717 3.93 37.45 -37.19
CA MET A 717 2.53 37.85 -37.35
C MET A 717 1.91 38.00 -35.97
N ILE A 718 1.94 39.22 -35.43
CA ILE A 718 1.36 39.56 -34.12
C ILE A 718 0.08 40.38 -34.35
N GLU A 719 -1.06 39.89 -33.86
CA GLU A 719 -2.38 40.53 -34.00
C GLU A 719 -3.11 40.54 -32.64
N ASP A 720 -3.96 41.55 -32.39
CA ASP A 720 -4.83 41.54 -31.20
C ASP A 720 -5.79 40.34 -31.28
N ALA A 721 -5.95 39.64 -30.16
CA ALA A 721 -6.79 38.46 -30.02
C ALA A 721 -7.77 38.62 -28.84
N VAL A 722 -8.74 37.70 -28.80
CA VAL A 722 -9.57 37.48 -27.61
C VAL A 722 -9.36 36.04 -27.20
N ILE A 723 -8.85 35.84 -25.99
CA ILE A 723 -8.46 34.55 -25.40
C ILE A 723 -9.36 34.39 -24.18
N ASP A 724 -10.22 33.37 -24.20
CA ASP A 724 -11.23 33.08 -23.15
C ASP A 724 -12.06 34.26 -22.63
N GLY A 725 -12.29 35.24 -23.51
CA GLY A 725 -13.11 36.43 -23.23
C GLY A 725 -12.29 37.67 -22.88
N GLU A 726 -11.02 37.50 -22.55
CA GLU A 726 -10.07 38.57 -22.26
C GLU A 726 -9.31 39.05 -23.50
N ALA A 727 -8.84 40.29 -23.45
CA ALA A 727 -8.07 40.86 -24.54
C ALA A 727 -6.61 40.40 -24.44
N GLY A 728 -6.04 39.96 -25.55
CA GLY A 728 -4.66 39.52 -25.60
C GLY A 728 -4.02 39.69 -26.98
N ALA A 729 -2.93 38.97 -27.21
CA ALA A 729 -2.21 38.95 -28.47
C ALA A 729 -2.11 37.53 -29.01
N SER A 730 -2.09 37.41 -30.33
CA SER A 730 -1.80 36.16 -31.02
C SER A 730 -0.56 36.34 -31.89
N LEU A 731 0.42 35.46 -31.70
CA LEU A 731 1.65 35.37 -32.47
C LEU A 731 1.66 34.07 -33.25
N THR A 732 1.72 34.13 -34.58
CA THR A 732 1.92 32.92 -35.41
C THR A 732 3.39 32.77 -35.80
N TYR A 733 4.01 31.64 -35.42
CA TYR A 733 5.38 31.30 -35.78
C TYR A 733 5.49 29.85 -36.27
N GLN A 734 6.16 29.64 -37.42
CA GLN A 734 6.34 28.33 -38.08
C GLN A 734 5.11 27.43 -38.29
N GLY A 735 3.89 27.94 -38.11
CA GLY A 735 2.65 27.17 -38.25
C GLY A 735 1.96 26.88 -36.91
N GLN A 736 2.55 27.32 -35.81
CA GLN A 736 2.00 27.30 -34.45
C GLN A 736 1.46 28.67 -34.08
N THR A 737 0.56 28.69 -33.12
CA THR A 737 -0.05 29.90 -32.58
C THR A 737 0.32 30.02 -31.11
N ILE A 738 0.88 31.16 -30.72
CA ILE A 738 1.10 31.53 -29.33
C ILE A 738 0.02 32.56 -28.99
N LEU A 739 -0.75 32.29 -27.95
CA LEU A 739 -1.75 33.17 -27.38
C LEU A 739 -1.18 33.75 -26.08
N ILE A 740 -1.23 35.06 -25.93
CA ILE A 740 -0.73 35.76 -24.74
C ILE A 740 -1.91 36.53 -24.17
N GLU A 741 -2.41 36.08 -23.04
CA GLU A 741 -3.53 36.71 -22.35
C GLU A 741 -3.12 38.05 -21.72
N GLY A 742 -4.06 38.98 -21.56
CA GLY A 742 -3.83 40.27 -20.90
C GLY A 742 -2.98 41.30 -21.66
N VAL A 743 -2.19 40.89 -22.65
CA VAL A 743 -1.22 41.75 -23.34
C VAL A 743 -1.69 42.13 -24.75
N ALA A 744 -1.75 43.43 -25.06
CA ALA A 744 -2.11 43.87 -26.41
C ALA A 744 -0.96 43.65 -27.42
N ALA A 745 -1.29 43.36 -28.68
CA ALA A 745 -0.28 43.15 -29.72
C ALA A 745 0.61 44.38 -29.96
N SER A 746 0.18 45.59 -29.56
CA SER A 746 0.97 46.80 -29.65
C SER A 746 2.05 46.95 -28.57
N ASP A 747 1.93 46.17 -27.49
CA ASP A 747 2.78 46.27 -26.32
C ASP A 747 3.98 45.31 -26.43
N LEU A 748 3.86 44.24 -27.23
CA LEU A 748 4.98 43.37 -27.62
C LEU A 748 5.96 44.08 -28.58
N THR A 749 7.08 44.56 -28.05
CA THR A 749 8.15 45.28 -28.74
C THR A 749 9.42 44.45 -28.91
N VAL A 750 10.53 45.07 -29.32
CA VAL A 750 11.82 44.37 -29.49
C VAL A 750 12.49 43.97 -28.20
N ASP A 751 12.04 44.51 -27.06
CA ASP A 751 12.62 44.24 -25.76
C ASP A 751 12.06 42.94 -25.16
N ASP A 752 10.88 42.49 -25.62
CA ASP A 752 10.15 41.30 -25.18
C ASP A 752 10.52 40.03 -25.97
N PHE A 753 11.44 40.14 -26.94
CA PHE A 753 11.87 39.01 -27.76
C PHE A 753 13.37 38.79 -27.70
N ASP A 754 13.71 37.58 -27.29
CA ASP A 754 15.03 37.00 -27.45
C ASP A 754 15.08 36.19 -28.74
N PHE A 755 16.06 36.45 -29.59
CA PHE A 755 16.17 35.71 -30.84
C PHE A 755 17.53 35.07 -31.05
N LEU A 756 17.55 33.74 -31.12
CA LEU A 756 18.77 32.94 -31.32
C LEU A 756 19.11 32.70 -32.80
#